data_AF-A0A9W8C1V4-F1
#
_entry.id   AF-A0A9W8C1V4-F1
#
_cell.length_a   1.000
_cell.length_b   1.000
_cell.length_c   1.000
_cell.angle_alpha   90.00
_cell.angle_beta   90.00
_cell.angle_gamma   90.00
#
_symmetry.space_group_name_H-M   'P 1'
#
loop_
_entity.id
_entity.type
_entity.pdbx_description
1 polymer ?
#
loop_
_entity_poly.entity_id
_entity_poly.type
_entity_poly.pdbx_seq_one_letter_code
_entity_poly.pdbx_strand_id
1 'polypeptide(L)'
;MKLSFLGGLIDVSGAAKYLNDNKTSFRQQRLTLYYHSTSRFTHLTMNHLSSGTISHHEVFDHDTATHVVTAVLYGADACFVFDRQVSSDEDKQTVSGDLKAAFDKLKFISVGGNIDLSMTDVQKTAVQTFTCTFYGDFQLPSNPTIYKDALEVFADLPKMLGENQELAVPLRVWLYPLDKLHSKTLKLHKDISMSLITGVEAVIESLRMTEMRCNDLLMDSPALTFPAFHDQIHHLKQNCYNYKLSFMKTLGSLLPNIHGDVIKDTALTDLLRDHERSPFRGRELTQWLKERQKESDVMKTLLTQLNDFGVKVENNLDKILMDLKVEAVVSYTFTSLNWTDEILSKQEVYLKPSRIENNDGENTPGHELKIKSWLTGDIKTTMRHNLKMFKDLMDSQDRKPAKFIVSSREMETHPGSCVLLCEDGCDEALCFTPPLKPARPITAEVKGHSVTLKIPPSCPETVEVRLLYRIKKETDWRCERVLKGEDTVTLTDLRSDTEYNMKCAALGKLNYTQYSHEITVKTQGSSIRTGEQSLKQTMLKTQQNIQENLRIVLVGQTGAGKSAAGNIILGQRVFKSQLGVHSITDRCSVRHADVEGRNVSVVDTPGFFDTQMDVEKSIAEIGRSVYLSSPGPHAFLIVFPVDSRVTQRETQILQMIEMLFGEDVLKHSIILFTHGDRLEGEPVEELIEESCGLRNLIDQCGGRYHVFNNEDKSNRDQVSGLLQKIDTMIQKNGGGHYTCEMYEEALRLKQERQREEEEMKRETERDR
;
A
#
# COMPACT_ATOMS: atom_id res chain seq x y z
N MET A 1 -28.42 -28.78 -17.34
CA MET A 1 -28.00 -29.40 -16.06
C MET A 1 -27.25 -28.44 -15.14
N LYS A 2 -26.11 -27.85 -15.56
CA LYS A 2 -25.32 -26.93 -14.71
C LYS A 2 -26.11 -25.76 -14.13
N LEU A 3 -26.87 -25.02 -14.95
CA LEU A 3 -27.74 -23.93 -14.46
C LEU A 3 -28.83 -24.44 -13.52
N SER A 4 -29.39 -25.63 -13.78
CA SER A 4 -30.39 -26.25 -12.91
C SER A 4 -29.81 -26.60 -11.54
N PHE A 5 -28.55 -27.05 -11.49
CA PHE A 5 -27.83 -27.26 -10.23
C PHE A 5 -27.60 -25.93 -9.49
N LEU A 6 -27.08 -24.92 -10.18
CA LEU A 6 -26.88 -23.58 -9.60
C LEU A 6 -28.19 -22.92 -9.15
N GLY A 7 -29.30 -23.20 -9.83
CA GLY A 7 -30.63 -22.72 -9.47
C GLY A 7 -31.34 -23.53 -8.38
N GLY A 8 -30.68 -24.55 -7.81
CA GLY A 8 -31.26 -25.39 -6.75
C GLY A 8 -32.39 -26.32 -7.22
N LEU A 9 -32.48 -26.60 -8.52
CA LEU A 9 -33.47 -27.52 -9.10
C LEU A 9 -33.01 -28.99 -9.11
N ILE A 10 -31.73 -29.24 -8.83
CA ILE A 10 -31.15 -30.58 -8.76
C ILE A 10 -30.74 -30.85 -7.32
N ASP A 11 -31.36 -31.86 -6.71
CA ASP A 11 -30.91 -32.40 -5.42
C ASP A 11 -29.75 -33.37 -5.62
N VAL A 12 -28.77 -33.32 -4.71
CA VAL A 12 -27.54 -34.12 -4.81
C VAL A 12 -27.29 -34.91 -3.52
N SER A 13 -26.93 -36.18 -3.68
CA SER A 13 -26.65 -37.12 -2.59
C SER A 13 -25.36 -37.90 -2.88
N GLY A 14 -24.91 -38.71 -1.92
CA GLY A 14 -23.69 -39.52 -2.07
C GLY A 14 -22.45 -38.69 -2.42
N ALA A 15 -21.70 -39.16 -3.42
CA ALA A 15 -20.51 -38.48 -3.94
C ALA A 15 -20.81 -37.09 -4.51
N ALA A 16 -21.99 -36.90 -5.12
CA ALA A 16 -22.37 -35.64 -5.76
C ALA A 16 -22.53 -34.46 -4.78
N LYS A 17 -22.63 -34.72 -3.46
CA LYS A 17 -22.56 -33.68 -2.43
C LYS A 17 -21.26 -32.85 -2.50
N TYR A 18 -20.19 -33.42 -3.07
CA TYR A 18 -18.95 -32.70 -3.36
C TYR A 18 -19.16 -31.43 -4.19
N LEU A 19 -20.17 -31.39 -5.07
CA LEU A 19 -20.47 -30.20 -5.88
C LEU A 19 -20.88 -28.97 -5.04
N ASN A 20 -21.35 -29.19 -3.81
CA ASN A 20 -21.66 -28.13 -2.85
C ASN A 20 -20.46 -27.78 -1.94
N ASP A 21 -19.42 -28.61 -1.93
CA ASP A 21 -18.21 -28.36 -1.15
C ASP A 21 -17.29 -27.38 -1.89
N ASN A 22 -17.18 -26.20 -1.28
CA ASN A 22 -16.52 -25.06 -1.86
C ASN A 22 -15.44 -24.54 -0.92
N LYS A 23 -14.26 -24.20 -1.47
CA LYS A 23 -13.25 -23.44 -0.73
C LYS A 23 -13.87 -22.19 -0.13
N THR A 24 -13.49 -21.88 1.10
CA THR A 24 -13.95 -20.71 1.85
C THR A 24 -12.90 -19.60 1.90
N SER A 25 -11.68 -19.86 1.47
CA SER A 25 -10.53 -18.94 1.58
C SER A 25 -9.53 -19.14 0.44
N PHE A 26 -8.79 -18.10 0.01
CA PHE A 26 -7.66 -18.25 -0.91
C PHE A 26 -6.38 -18.74 -0.22
N ARG A 27 -6.36 -18.67 1.11
CA ARG A 27 -5.30 -19.24 1.96
C ARG A 27 -5.53 -20.72 2.26
N GLN A 28 -6.72 -21.24 1.99
CA GLN A 28 -6.99 -22.67 2.01
C GLN A 28 -6.29 -23.37 0.82
N GLN A 29 -5.48 -24.39 1.08
CA GLN A 29 -5.02 -25.34 0.07
C GLN A 29 -5.96 -26.52 0.05
N ARG A 30 -6.32 -26.97 -1.16
CA ARG A 30 -7.24 -28.08 -1.37
C ARG A 30 -6.66 -29.06 -2.37
N LEU A 31 -6.69 -30.34 -2.02
CA LEU A 31 -6.45 -31.44 -2.93
C LEU A 31 -7.64 -32.40 -2.87
N THR A 32 -8.09 -32.89 -4.02
CA THR A 32 -9.18 -33.88 -4.06
C THR A 32 -8.69 -35.15 -4.72
N LEU A 33 -8.78 -36.26 -4.00
CA LEU A 33 -8.59 -37.60 -4.56
C LEU A 33 -9.96 -38.15 -4.97
N TYR A 34 -10.09 -38.50 -6.25
CA TYR A 34 -11.33 -39.02 -6.81
C TYR A 34 -11.18 -40.50 -7.12
N TYR A 35 -12.09 -41.30 -6.58
CA TYR A 35 -12.29 -42.70 -6.90
C TYR A 35 -13.50 -42.83 -7.81
N HIS A 36 -13.34 -43.62 -8.87
CA HIS A 36 -14.41 -43.93 -9.81
C HIS A 36 -14.35 -45.42 -10.15
N SER A 37 -15.48 -46.09 -10.01
CA SER A 37 -15.63 -47.48 -10.45
C SER A 37 -16.98 -47.69 -11.09
N THR A 38 -16.98 -48.41 -12.21
CA THR A 38 -18.18 -48.79 -12.95
C THR A 38 -18.41 -50.30 -12.81
N SER A 39 -19.66 -50.71 -12.69
CA SER A 39 -20.06 -52.10 -12.47
C SER A 39 -20.82 -52.66 -13.67
N ARG A 40 -22.14 -52.56 -13.65
CA ARG A 40 -23.06 -53.14 -14.63
C ARG A 40 -23.72 -52.06 -15.48
N PHE A 41 -24.08 -52.42 -16.70
CA PHE A 41 -24.85 -51.60 -17.61
C PHE A 41 -26.18 -52.27 -17.92
N THR A 42 -27.29 -51.59 -17.63
CA THR A 42 -28.64 -52.05 -17.97
C THR A 42 -29.24 -51.14 -19.04
N HIS A 43 -30.00 -51.71 -19.97
CA HIS A 43 -30.65 -50.96 -21.02
C HIS A 43 -32.00 -51.57 -21.41
N LEU A 44 -32.87 -50.72 -21.92
CA LEU A 44 -34.13 -51.10 -22.53
C LEU A 44 -33.93 -51.28 -24.04
N THR A 45 -34.61 -52.26 -24.62
CA THR A 45 -34.71 -52.43 -26.07
C THR A 45 -36.03 -51.82 -26.55
N MET A 46 -36.16 -51.58 -27.86
CA MET A 46 -37.40 -51.04 -28.44
C MET A 46 -38.64 -51.91 -28.17
N ASN A 47 -38.44 -53.21 -27.93
CA ASN A 47 -39.53 -54.11 -27.54
C ASN A 47 -40.14 -53.76 -26.18
N HIS A 48 -39.33 -53.22 -25.25
CA HIS A 48 -39.82 -52.76 -23.95
C HIS A 48 -40.57 -51.42 -24.05
N LEU A 49 -40.25 -50.60 -25.04
CA LEU A 49 -40.84 -49.26 -25.26
C LEU A 49 -42.05 -49.27 -26.22
N SER A 50 -42.57 -50.45 -26.58
CA SER A 50 -43.72 -50.57 -27.48
C SER A 50 -45.03 -50.13 -26.80
N SER A 51 -45.98 -49.60 -27.58
CA SER A 51 -47.25 -48.97 -27.11
C SER A 51 -48.16 -49.88 -26.26
N GLY A 52 -47.88 -51.19 -26.17
CA GLY A 52 -48.65 -52.15 -25.35
C GLY A 52 -47.95 -52.65 -24.08
N THR A 53 -46.69 -52.28 -23.85
CA THR A 53 -45.87 -52.74 -22.70
C THR A 53 -45.63 -51.65 -21.65
N ILE A 54 -46.10 -50.42 -21.88
CA ILE A 54 -45.88 -49.29 -20.97
C ILE A 54 -46.95 -49.27 -19.88
N SER A 55 -46.55 -49.58 -18.64
CA SER A 55 -47.45 -49.66 -17.48
C SER A 55 -48.09 -48.33 -17.06
N HIS A 56 -47.44 -47.20 -17.36
CA HIS A 56 -47.88 -45.85 -16.95
C HIS A 56 -48.20 -44.97 -18.17
N HIS A 57 -49.25 -45.34 -18.91
CA HIS A 57 -49.65 -44.61 -20.12
C HIS A 57 -50.13 -43.17 -19.84
N GLU A 58 -50.53 -42.90 -18.60
CA GLU A 58 -50.96 -41.58 -18.12
C GLU A 58 -49.89 -40.48 -18.25
N VAL A 59 -48.60 -40.84 -18.28
CA VAL A 59 -47.48 -39.90 -18.45
C VAL A 59 -47.54 -39.18 -19.81
N PHE A 60 -48.14 -39.82 -20.83
CA PHE A 60 -48.32 -39.22 -22.16
C PHE A 60 -49.46 -38.19 -22.23
N ASP A 61 -50.36 -38.20 -21.24
CA ASP A 61 -51.56 -37.34 -21.20
C ASP A 61 -51.45 -36.21 -20.17
N HIS A 62 -50.59 -36.35 -19.16
CA HIS A 62 -50.48 -35.40 -18.02
C HIS A 62 -49.20 -34.56 -18.02
N ASP A 63 -48.37 -34.65 -19.07
CA ASP A 63 -47.17 -33.81 -19.24
C ASP A 63 -46.20 -33.84 -18.04
N THR A 64 -46.19 -34.94 -17.28
CA THR A 64 -45.41 -35.07 -16.04
C THR A 64 -43.92 -35.32 -16.28
N ALA A 65 -43.52 -35.71 -17.50
CA ALA A 65 -42.15 -35.94 -17.89
C ALA A 65 -41.93 -35.62 -19.38
N THR A 66 -40.69 -35.28 -19.75
CA THR A 66 -40.29 -35.03 -21.15
C THR A 66 -39.43 -36.16 -21.74
N HIS A 67 -38.82 -36.98 -20.88
CA HIS A 67 -37.90 -38.05 -21.27
C HIS A 67 -38.12 -39.30 -20.42
N VAL A 68 -37.76 -40.46 -20.98
CA VAL A 68 -37.69 -41.75 -20.27
C VAL A 68 -36.25 -42.26 -20.20
N VAL A 69 -35.89 -42.88 -19.07
CA VAL A 69 -34.58 -43.52 -18.92
C VAL A 69 -34.54 -44.80 -19.76
N THR A 70 -33.58 -44.91 -20.67
CA THR A 70 -33.42 -46.06 -21.57
C THR A 70 -32.18 -46.89 -21.28
N ALA A 71 -31.19 -46.32 -20.61
CA ALA A 71 -30.04 -47.07 -20.11
C ALA A 71 -29.48 -46.45 -18.84
N VAL A 72 -28.86 -47.29 -18.01
CA VAL A 72 -28.22 -46.91 -16.75
C VAL A 72 -26.89 -47.65 -16.63
N LEU A 73 -25.83 -46.89 -16.40
CA LEU A 73 -24.53 -47.42 -15.99
C LEU A 73 -24.44 -47.29 -14.47
N TYR A 74 -24.25 -48.41 -13.80
CA TYR A 74 -24.06 -48.48 -12.36
C TYR A 74 -22.57 -48.44 -11.99
N GLY A 75 -22.30 -48.06 -10.75
CA GLY A 75 -20.97 -48.01 -10.17
C GLY A 75 -20.99 -47.33 -8.81
N ALA A 76 -19.86 -46.75 -8.41
CA ALA A 76 -19.80 -45.87 -7.25
C ALA A 76 -18.63 -44.90 -7.39
N ASP A 77 -18.86 -43.67 -6.93
CA ASP A 77 -17.86 -42.63 -6.85
C ASP A 77 -17.53 -42.31 -5.39
N ALA A 78 -16.31 -41.79 -5.17
CA ALA A 78 -15.95 -41.15 -3.91
C ALA A 78 -14.94 -40.01 -4.14
N CYS A 79 -15.09 -38.95 -3.36
CA CYS A 79 -14.21 -37.79 -3.29
C CYS A 79 -13.65 -37.68 -1.86
N PHE A 80 -12.33 -37.70 -1.75
CA PHE A 80 -11.62 -37.37 -0.51
C PHE A 80 -11.03 -35.97 -0.66
N VAL A 81 -11.61 -35.01 0.05
CA VAL A 81 -11.22 -33.60 -0.01
C VAL A 81 -10.28 -33.31 1.14
N PHE A 82 -9.02 -33.05 0.81
CA PHE A 82 -7.98 -32.69 1.77
C PHE A 82 -7.81 -31.17 1.82
N ASP A 83 -8.02 -30.58 2.99
CA ASP A 83 -7.93 -29.14 3.20
C ASP A 83 -6.89 -28.77 4.27
N ARG A 84 -6.18 -27.67 4.04
CA ARG A 84 -5.28 -27.03 5.03
C ARG A 84 -5.34 -25.53 4.90
N GLN A 85 -5.44 -24.82 6.02
CA GLN A 85 -5.27 -23.38 6.06
C GLN A 85 -3.78 -23.03 6.10
N VAL A 86 -3.34 -22.14 5.20
CA VAL A 86 -1.94 -21.70 5.10
C VAL A 86 -1.80 -20.28 5.65
N SER A 87 -0.70 -20.02 6.37
CA SER A 87 -0.37 -18.68 6.87
C SER A 87 0.09 -17.74 5.74
N SER A 88 0.25 -16.44 6.03
CA SER A 88 0.77 -15.48 5.04
C SER A 88 2.23 -15.70 4.67
N ASP A 89 2.98 -16.35 5.55
CA ASP A 89 4.45 -16.44 5.48
C ASP A 89 4.90 -17.76 4.83
N GLU A 90 3.97 -18.68 4.63
CA GLU A 90 4.19 -19.96 3.97
C GLU A 90 4.00 -19.84 2.45
N ASP A 91 4.99 -20.35 1.69
CA ASP A 91 4.89 -20.42 0.25
C ASP A 91 3.86 -21.47 -0.20
N LYS A 92 2.76 -20.98 -0.78
CA LYS A 92 1.67 -21.78 -1.33
C LYS A 92 2.14 -22.78 -2.39
N GLN A 93 3.13 -22.43 -3.22
CA GLN A 93 3.64 -23.32 -4.26
C GLN A 93 4.41 -24.48 -3.65
N THR A 94 5.24 -24.20 -2.65
CA THR A 94 5.97 -25.24 -1.91
C THR A 94 5.01 -26.20 -1.20
N VAL A 95 4.02 -25.69 -0.46
CA VAL A 95 3.02 -26.52 0.25
C VAL A 95 2.20 -27.39 -0.72
N SER A 96 1.78 -26.84 -1.86
CA SER A 96 1.05 -27.58 -2.89
C SER A 96 1.93 -28.64 -3.57
N GLY A 97 3.21 -28.31 -3.82
CA GLY A 97 4.20 -29.19 -4.44
C GLY A 97 4.51 -30.43 -3.61
N ASP A 98 4.80 -30.24 -2.32
CA ASP A 98 5.11 -31.34 -1.40
C ASP A 98 3.93 -32.29 -1.21
N LEU A 99 2.72 -31.74 -1.12
CA LEU A 99 1.50 -32.52 -1.01
C LEU A 99 1.22 -33.31 -2.30
N LYS A 100 1.32 -32.66 -3.45
CA LYS A 100 1.11 -33.33 -4.74
C LYS A 100 2.12 -34.47 -4.92
N ALA A 101 3.38 -34.26 -4.53
CA ALA A 101 4.41 -35.29 -4.57
C ALA A 101 4.11 -36.46 -3.60
N ALA A 102 3.54 -36.18 -2.44
CA ALA A 102 3.08 -37.22 -1.51
C ALA A 102 1.93 -38.06 -2.12
N PHE A 103 0.95 -37.41 -2.76
CA PHE A 103 -0.18 -38.10 -3.38
C PHE A 103 0.15 -38.80 -4.70
N ASP A 104 1.10 -38.29 -5.50
CA ASP A 104 1.54 -38.98 -6.72
C ASP A 104 2.20 -40.34 -6.40
N LYS A 105 2.79 -40.50 -5.21
CA LYS A 105 3.28 -41.80 -4.71
C LYS A 105 2.15 -42.79 -4.43
N LEU A 106 0.91 -42.33 -4.24
CA LEU A 106 -0.25 -43.21 -4.05
C LEU A 106 -0.70 -43.92 -5.33
N LYS A 107 -0.41 -43.35 -6.51
CA LYS A 107 -0.81 -43.92 -7.81
C LYS A 107 -0.14 -45.26 -8.14
N PHE A 108 0.93 -45.62 -7.43
CA PHE A 108 1.72 -46.83 -7.67
C PHE A 108 1.46 -47.94 -6.65
N ILE A 109 0.43 -47.81 -5.79
CA ILE A 109 0.19 -48.78 -4.73
C ILE A 109 -0.54 -50.01 -5.26
N SER A 110 0.10 -51.18 -5.12
CA SER A 110 -0.58 -52.48 -5.07
C SER A 110 -1.09 -52.74 -3.66
N VAL A 111 -2.27 -53.36 -3.54
CA VAL A 111 -2.89 -53.75 -2.26
C VAL A 111 -1.85 -54.45 -1.36
N GLY A 112 -1.42 -53.78 -0.29
CA GLY A 112 -0.48 -54.32 0.72
C GLY A 112 0.91 -53.64 0.80
N GLY A 113 1.22 -52.63 -0.01
CA GLY A 113 2.48 -51.86 0.11
C GLY A 113 2.49 -50.88 1.28
N ASN A 114 3.59 -50.83 2.05
CA ASN A 114 3.72 -49.92 3.21
C ASN A 114 4.04 -48.49 2.76
N ILE A 115 3.00 -47.65 2.71
CA ILE A 115 2.99 -46.27 2.15
C ILE A 115 4.00 -45.36 2.85
N ASP A 116 4.16 -45.55 4.16
CA ASP A 116 5.00 -44.72 5.02
C ASP A 116 6.51 -44.88 4.72
N LEU A 117 6.94 -45.96 4.06
CA LEU A 117 8.35 -46.17 3.71
C LEU A 117 8.79 -45.40 2.45
N SER A 118 7.84 -44.92 1.65
CA SER A 118 8.13 -44.24 0.36
C SER A 118 8.22 -42.72 0.46
N MET A 119 7.77 -42.12 1.58
CA MET A 119 7.70 -40.68 1.78
C MET A 119 8.94 -40.13 2.50
N THR A 120 9.37 -38.92 2.13
CA THR A 120 10.37 -38.18 2.91
C THR A 120 9.73 -37.67 4.21
N ASP A 121 10.54 -37.36 5.22
CA ASP A 121 10.02 -36.82 6.50
C ASP A 121 9.21 -35.53 6.28
N VAL A 122 9.67 -34.66 5.38
CA VAL A 122 8.94 -33.45 4.97
C VAL A 122 7.55 -33.77 4.42
N GLN A 123 7.43 -34.80 3.57
CA GLN A 123 6.14 -35.22 3.00
C GLN A 123 5.22 -35.82 4.05
N LYS A 124 5.77 -36.59 5.01
CA LYS A 124 4.99 -37.15 6.13
C LYS A 124 4.42 -36.05 7.01
N THR A 125 5.23 -35.05 7.35
CA THR A 125 4.76 -33.90 8.12
C THR A 125 3.74 -33.10 7.31
N ALA A 126 3.94 -32.91 6.01
CA ALA A 126 3.00 -32.18 5.17
C ALA A 126 1.61 -32.83 5.14
N VAL A 127 1.49 -34.14 4.92
CA VAL A 127 0.16 -34.80 4.87
C VAL A 127 -0.58 -34.81 6.20
N GLN A 128 0.14 -34.78 7.33
CA GLN A 128 -0.47 -34.74 8.68
C GLN A 128 -1.14 -33.40 9.00
N THR A 129 -0.79 -32.34 8.28
CA THR A 129 -1.36 -31.00 8.48
C THR A 129 -2.69 -30.76 7.74
N PHE A 130 -3.15 -31.74 6.96
CA PHE A 130 -4.42 -31.66 6.21
C PHE A 130 -5.53 -32.40 6.95
N THR A 131 -6.72 -31.83 6.92
CA THR A 131 -7.96 -32.52 7.29
C THR A 131 -8.57 -33.17 6.05
N CYS A 132 -9.32 -34.25 6.23
CA CYS A 132 -10.03 -34.96 5.17
C CYS A 132 -11.54 -34.84 5.35
N THR A 133 -12.25 -34.56 4.26
CA THR A 133 -13.71 -34.65 4.18
C THR A 133 -14.09 -35.65 3.09
N PHE A 134 -14.92 -36.63 3.44
CA PHE A 134 -15.34 -37.69 2.52
C PHE A 134 -16.75 -37.45 1.97
N TYR A 135 -16.89 -37.58 0.65
CA TYR A 135 -18.16 -37.63 -0.06
C TYR A 135 -18.16 -38.87 -0.94
N GLY A 136 -19.06 -39.82 -0.73
CA GLY A 136 -19.06 -41.03 -1.55
C GLY A 136 -20.38 -41.77 -1.53
N ASP A 137 -20.52 -42.69 -2.47
CA ASP A 137 -21.69 -43.56 -2.62
C ASP A 137 -21.59 -44.83 -1.76
N PHE A 138 -20.63 -44.86 -0.83
CA PHE A 138 -20.31 -46.00 0.02
C PHE A 138 -20.86 -45.79 1.43
N GLN A 139 -21.38 -46.86 2.02
CA GLN A 139 -21.78 -46.85 3.42
C GLN A 139 -20.57 -47.18 4.31
N LEU A 140 -19.99 -46.14 4.91
CA LEU A 140 -18.87 -46.27 5.84
C LEU A 140 -19.38 -46.33 7.29
N PRO A 141 -18.71 -47.08 8.19
CA PRO A 141 -19.00 -47.03 9.63
C PRO A 141 -18.63 -45.67 10.24
N SER A 142 -17.57 -45.05 9.72
CA SER A 142 -17.12 -43.71 10.10
C SER A 142 -16.38 -43.06 8.92
N ASN A 143 -16.62 -41.77 8.70
CA ASN A 143 -15.93 -41.04 7.63
C ASN A 143 -14.48 -40.72 8.03
N PRO A 144 -13.52 -40.83 7.10
CA PRO A 144 -12.13 -40.49 7.36
C PRO A 144 -11.97 -38.98 7.54
N THR A 145 -11.25 -38.57 8.60
CA THR A 145 -11.00 -37.16 8.92
C THR A 145 -9.53 -36.75 8.79
N ILE A 146 -8.63 -37.73 8.67
CA ILE A 146 -7.19 -37.54 8.52
C ILE A 146 -6.65 -38.36 7.34
N TYR A 147 -5.44 -38.03 6.91
CA TYR A 147 -4.79 -38.67 5.77
C TYR A 147 -4.69 -40.20 5.89
N LYS A 148 -4.31 -40.72 7.06
CA LYS A 148 -4.12 -42.17 7.25
C LYS A 148 -5.43 -42.94 7.06
N ASP A 149 -6.49 -42.53 7.75
CA ASP A 149 -7.81 -43.16 7.66
C ASP A 149 -8.36 -43.11 6.24
N ALA A 150 -8.13 -42.00 5.53
CA ALA A 150 -8.56 -41.83 4.15
C ALA A 150 -7.93 -42.89 3.22
N LEU A 151 -6.65 -43.24 3.43
CA LEU A 151 -5.97 -44.27 2.65
C LEU A 151 -6.46 -45.68 2.96
N GLU A 152 -6.75 -45.96 4.23
CA GLU A 152 -7.33 -47.24 4.65
C GLU A 152 -8.70 -47.44 3.99
N VAL A 153 -9.56 -46.42 4.07
CA VAL A 153 -10.87 -46.43 3.39
C VAL A 153 -10.70 -46.58 1.88
N PHE A 154 -9.79 -45.81 1.27
CA PHE A 154 -9.55 -45.86 -0.19
C PHE A 154 -9.13 -47.26 -0.66
N ALA A 155 -8.27 -47.95 0.09
CA ALA A 155 -7.82 -49.30 -0.24
C ALA A 155 -8.94 -50.34 -0.16
N ASP A 156 -9.95 -50.11 0.68
CA ASP A 156 -11.07 -51.02 0.87
C ASP A 156 -12.27 -50.72 -0.05
N LEU A 157 -12.39 -49.51 -0.63
CA LEU A 157 -13.49 -49.13 -1.53
C LEU A 157 -13.84 -50.18 -2.60
N PRO A 158 -12.89 -50.83 -3.30
CA PRO A 158 -13.23 -51.84 -4.31
C PRO A 158 -13.99 -53.04 -3.74
N LYS A 159 -13.74 -53.41 -2.47
CA LYS A 159 -14.40 -54.53 -1.78
C LYS A 159 -15.79 -54.15 -1.26
N MET A 160 -16.06 -52.86 -1.10
CA MET A 160 -17.30 -52.35 -0.50
C MET A 160 -18.50 -52.31 -1.45
N LEU A 161 -18.32 -52.70 -2.72
CA LEU A 161 -19.44 -52.81 -3.67
C LEU A 161 -20.27 -54.10 -3.49
N GLY A 162 -19.79 -55.06 -2.70
CA GLY A 162 -20.37 -56.40 -2.57
C GLY A 162 -19.84 -57.37 -3.62
N GLU A 163 -19.95 -58.67 -3.36
CA GLU A 163 -19.38 -59.72 -4.25
C GLU A 163 -20.01 -59.70 -5.65
N ASN A 164 -21.27 -59.29 -5.76
CA ASN A 164 -21.98 -59.14 -7.05
C ASN A 164 -22.20 -57.67 -7.42
N GLN A 165 -21.46 -56.74 -6.79
CA GLN A 165 -21.60 -55.31 -6.97
C GLN A 165 -23.03 -54.80 -6.72
N GLU A 166 -23.76 -55.47 -5.83
CA GLU A 166 -25.16 -55.19 -5.51
C GLU A 166 -25.39 -53.84 -4.86
N LEU A 167 -24.36 -53.25 -4.25
CA LEU A 167 -24.41 -51.92 -3.62
C LEU A 167 -24.11 -50.77 -4.59
N ALA A 168 -23.89 -51.07 -5.88
CA ALA A 168 -23.62 -50.04 -6.89
C ALA A 168 -24.84 -49.15 -7.16
N VAL A 169 -24.60 -47.84 -7.27
CA VAL A 169 -25.60 -46.80 -7.57
C VAL A 169 -25.56 -46.40 -9.05
N PRO A 170 -26.62 -45.79 -9.60
CA PRO A 170 -26.61 -45.21 -10.93
C PRO A 170 -25.58 -44.07 -11.06
N LEU A 171 -24.59 -44.21 -11.94
CA LEU A 171 -23.59 -43.16 -12.23
C LEU A 171 -23.94 -42.34 -13.48
N ARG A 172 -24.48 -43.00 -14.50
CA ARG A 172 -24.86 -42.34 -15.77
C ARG A 172 -26.18 -42.89 -16.28
N VAL A 173 -27.05 -41.98 -16.71
CA VAL A 173 -28.36 -42.30 -17.29
C VAL A 173 -28.46 -41.76 -18.71
N TRP A 174 -29.08 -42.54 -19.59
CA TRP A 174 -29.41 -42.14 -20.95
C TRP A 174 -30.90 -41.91 -21.05
N LEU A 175 -31.26 -40.73 -21.56
CA LEU A 175 -32.64 -40.27 -21.66
C LEU A 175 -33.09 -40.31 -23.12
N TYR A 176 -34.26 -40.87 -23.38
CA TYR A 176 -34.90 -40.86 -24.69
C TYR A 176 -36.13 -39.93 -24.67
N PRO A 177 -36.29 -39.02 -25.64
CA PRO A 177 -37.43 -38.09 -25.67
C PRO A 177 -38.76 -38.82 -25.84
N LEU A 178 -39.77 -38.43 -25.05
CA LEU A 178 -41.10 -39.04 -25.11
C LEU A 178 -41.87 -38.63 -26.38
N ASP A 179 -41.59 -37.46 -26.96
CA ASP A 179 -42.21 -36.95 -28.20
C ASP A 179 -41.88 -37.80 -29.44
N LYS A 180 -40.81 -38.58 -29.36
CA LYS A 180 -40.44 -39.58 -30.37
C LYS A 180 -41.19 -40.89 -30.21
N LEU A 181 -41.74 -41.17 -29.03
CA LEU A 181 -42.56 -42.36 -28.75
C LEU A 181 -44.05 -42.09 -28.96
N HIS A 182 -44.52 -40.89 -28.63
CA HIS A 182 -45.93 -40.53 -28.76
C HIS A 182 -46.12 -39.06 -29.16
N SER A 183 -46.87 -38.82 -30.24
CA SER A 183 -46.99 -37.51 -30.92
C SER A 183 -47.67 -36.40 -30.11
N LYS A 184 -48.35 -36.74 -29.00
CA LYS A 184 -49.06 -35.80 -28.12
C LYS A 184 -48.21 -35.18 -27.00
N THR A 185 -46.97 -35.63 -26.79
CA THR A 185 -46.17 -35.18 -25.63
C THR A 185 -45.39 -33.88 -25.88
N LEU A 186 -45.13 -33.15 -24.79
CA LEU A 186 -44.35 -31.91 -24.77
C LEU A 186 -42.95 -32.08 -25.41
N LYS A 187 -42.63 -31.16 -26.31
CA LYS A 187 -41.27 -30.99 -26.84
C LYS A 187 -40.49 -30.04 -25.94
N LEU A 188 -39.32 -30.45 -25.46
CA LEU A 188 -38.38 -29.54 -24.82
C LEU A 188 -37.89 -28.55 -25.89
N HIS A 189 -38.38 -27.31 -25.83
CA HIS A 189 -38.01 -26.28 -26.79
C HIS A 189 -37.00 -25.31 -26.17
N LYS A 190 -35.84 -25.24 -26.82
CA LYS A 190 -34.67 -24.35 -26.64
C LYS A 190 -33.57 -24.81 -25.67
N ASP A 191 -32.39 -24.95 -26.26
CA ASP A 191 -31.12 -24.90 -25.56
C ASP A 191 -30.80 -23.45 -25.17
N ILE A 192 -30.55 -23.21 -23.89
CA ILE A 192 -30.06 -21.92 -23.40
C ILE A 192 -28.67 -21.67 -24.00
N SER A 193 -28.45 -20.47 -24.53
CA SER A 193 -27.17 -20.13 -25.15
C SER A 193 -26.00 -20.26 -24.17
N MET A 194 -24.87 -20.78 -24.66
CA MET A 194 -23.66 -20.94 -23.86
C MET A 194 -23.18 -19.63 -23.23
N SER A 195 -23.38 -18.49 -23.91
CA SER A 195 -23.03 -17.16 -23.38
C SER A 195 -23.83 -16.80 -22.13
N LEU A 196 -25.11 -17.16 -22.06
CA LEU A 196 -25.93 -16.93 -20.87
C LEU A 196 -25.52 -17.87 -19.72
N ILE A 197 -25.18 -19.12 -20.04
CA ILE A 197 -24.66 -20.09 -19.06
C ILE A 197 -23.38 -19.55 -18.42
N THR A 198 -22.41 -19.13 -19.24
CA THR A 198 -21.14 -18.57 -18.76
C THR A 198 -21.35 -17.26 -18.00
N GLY A 199 -22.28 -16.41 -18.44
CA GLY A 199 -22.60 -15.16 -17.73
C GLY A 199 -23.13 -15.39 -16.32
N VAL A 200 -24.10 -16.29 -16.15
CA VAL A 200 -24.67 -16.65 -14.84
C VAL A 200 -23.62 -17.28 -13.93
N GLU A 201 -22.79 -18.17 -14.47
CA GLU A 201 -21.66 -18.77 -13.75
C GLU A 201 -20.68 -17.70 -13.26
N ALA A 202 -20.31 -16.75 -14.13
CA ALA A 202 -19.36 -15.69 -13.79
C ALA A 202 -19.88 -14.81 -12.64
N VAL A 203 -21.19 -14.53 -12.58
CA VAL A 203 -21.80 -13.78 -11.48
C VAL A 203 -21.68 -14.53 -10.16
N ILE A 204 -22.08 -15.81 -10.13
CA ILE A 204 -22.02 -16.63 -8.92
C ILE A 204 -20.57 -16.80 -8.45
N GLU A 205 -19.65 -17.03 -9.37
CA GLU A 205 -18.23 -17.15 -9.05
C GLU A 205 -17.63 -15.84 -8.56
N SER A 206 -17.99 -14.68 -9.15
CA SER A 206 -17.57 -13.37 -8.67
C SER A 206 -18.00 -13.09 -7.22
N LEU A 207 -19.25 -13.42 -6.88
CA LEU A 207 -19.76 -13.28 -5.51
C LEU A 207 -19.05 -14.20 -4.53
N ARG A 208 -18.81 -15.46 -4.94
CA ARG A 208 -18.07 -16.43 -4.15
C ARG A 208 -16.62 -16.00 -3.90
N MET A 209 -15.93 -15.52 -4.93
CA MET A 209 -14.56 -15.01 -4.84
C MET A 209 -14.51 -13.80 -3.89
N THR A 210 -15.54 -12.95 -3.91
CA THR A 210 -15.69 -11.83 -2.97
C THR A 210 -15.83 -12.35 -1.53
N GLU A 211 -16.70 -13.32 -1.26
CA GLU A 211 -16.84 -13.95 0.06
C GLU A 211 -15.53 -14.57 0.56
N MET A 212 -14.77 -15.26 -0.30
CA MET A 212 -13.47 -15.83 0.05
C MET A 212 -12.43 -14.76 0.40
N ARG A 213 -12.39 -13.63 -0.34
CA ARG A 213 -11.50 -12.50 -0.02
C ARG A 213 -11.89 -11.84 1.30
N CYS A 214 -13.19 -11.70 1.59
CA CYS A 214 -13.64 -11.24 2.90
C CYS A 214 -13.16 -12.18 4.01
N ASN A 215 -13.28 -13.50 3.84
CA ASN A 215 -12.79 -14.46 4.84
C ASN A 215 -11.29 -14.32 5.08
N ASP A 216 -10.48 -14.13 4.04
CA ASP A 216 -9.04 -13.92 4.20
C ASP A 216 -8.72 -12.62 4.94
N LEU A 217 -9.42 -11.53 4.62
CA LEU A 217 -9.23 -10.22 5.24
C LEU A 217 -9.71 -10.21 6.71
N LEU A 218 -10.77 -10.96 7.04
CA LEU A 218 -11.24 -11.14 8.41
C LEU A 218 -10.21 -11.83 9.32
N MET A 219 -9.28 -12.59 8.72
CA MET A 219 -8.18 -13.25 9.44
C MET A 219 -6.93 -12.36 9.55
N ASP A 220 -6.92 -11.16 8.99
CA ASP A 220 -5.81 -10.23 9.15
C ASP A 220 -5.81 -9.60 10.54
N SER A 221 -4.62 -9.26 11.05
CA SER A 221 -4.47 -8.73 12.41
C SER A 221 -5.31 -7.48 12.69
N PRO A 222 -5.50 -6.51 11.79
CA PRO A 222 -6.37 -5.36 12.07
C PRO A 222 -7.84 -5.75 12.28
N ALA A 223 -8.36 -6.69 11.48
CA ALA A 223 -9.73 -7.19 11.64
C ALA A 223 -9.89 -7.96 12.95
N LEU A 224 -8.93 -8.81 13.31
CA LEU A 224 -8.94 -9.52 14.59
C LEU A 224 -8.82 -8.57 15.81
N THR A 225 -8.22 -7.40 15.61
CA THR A 225 -7.92 -6.43 16.67
C THR A 225 -9.04 -5.40 16.88
N PHE A 226 -9.70 -4.97 15.80
CA PHE A 226 -10.65 -3.86 15.84
C PHE A 226 -12.04 -4.30 15.34
N PRO A 227 -13.04 -4.42 16.25
CA PRO A 227 -14.39 -4.87 15.90
C PRO A 227 -15.05 -4.05 14.80
N ALA A 228 -14.92 -2.72 14.82
CA ALA A 228 -15.50 -1.87 13.78
C ALA A 228 -15.01 -2.22 12.36
N PHE A 229 -13.71 -2.50 12.21
CA PHE A 229 -13.13 -2.88 10.92
C PHE A 229 -13.56 -4.30 10.51
N HIS A 230 -13.58 -5.23 11.46
CA HIS A 230 -14.11 -6.57 11.26
C HIS A 230 -15.55 -6.56 10.76
N ASP A 231 -16.40 -5.78 11.42
CA ASP A 231 -17.84 -5.76 11.18
C ASP A 231 -18.15 -5.22 9.79
N GLN A 232 -17.41 -4.24 9.28
CA GLN A 232 -17.54 -3.76 7.90
C GLN A 232 -17.28 -4.87 6.87
N ILE A 233 -16.21 -5.66 7.05
CA ILE A 233 -15.85 -6.77 6.14
C ILE A 233 -16.86 -7.91 6.26
N HIS A 234 -17.26 -8.23 7.49
CA HIS A 234 -18.27 -9.25 7.75
C HIS A 234 -19.61 -8.85 7.13
N HIS A 235 -19.99 -7.58 7.21
CA HIS A 235 -21.22 -7.06 6.63
C HIS A 235 -21.24 -7.19 5.11
N LEU A 236 -20.16 -6.83 4.41
CA LEU A 236 -20.05 -7.07 2.95
C LEU A 236 -20.23 -8.56 2.62
N LYS A 237 -19.54 -9.44 3.37
CA LYS A 237 -19.62 -10.89 3.17
C LYS A 237 -21.07 -11.39 3.29
N GLN A 238 -21.79 -10.96 4.33
CA GLN A 238 -23.18 -11.35 4.54
C GLN A 238 -24.10 -10.82 3.44
N ASN A 239 -23.91 -9.58 3.01
CA ASN A 239 -24.68 -9.00 1.90
C ASN A 239 -24.46 -9.78 0.60
N CYS A 240 -23.20 -10.12 0.28
CA CYS A 240 -22.87 -10.92 -0.90
C CYS A 240 -23.49 -12.32 -0.84
N TYR A 241 -23.43 -12.98 0.32
CA TYR A 241 -24.05 -14.29 0.54
C TYR A 241 -25.57 -14.25 0.33
N ASN A 242 -26.25 -13.26 0.93
CA ASN A 242 -27.70 -13.08 0.80
C ASN A 242 -28.11 -12.76 -0.64
N TYR A 243 -27.37 -11.88 -1.32
CA TYR A 243 -27.61 -11.57 -2.73
C TYR A 243 -27.42 -12.79 -3.62
N LYS A 244 -26.32 -13.55 -3.42
CA LYS A 244 -26.05 -14.79 -4.15
C LYS A 244 -27.19 -15.80 -4.01
N LEU A 245 -27.70 -15.99 -2.79
CA LEU A 245 -28.85 -16.87 -2.54
C LEU A 245 -30.11 -16.40 -3.27
N SER A 246 -30.40 -15.09 -3.22
CA SER A 246 -31.54 -14.49 -3.94
C SER A 246 -31.41 -14.65 -5.46
N PHE A 247 -30.21 -14.43 -5.99
CA PHE A 247 -29.88 -14.60 -7.41
C PHE A 247 -30.07 -16.07 -7.85
N MET A 248 -29.53 -17.03 -7.09
CA MET A 248 -29.70 -18.46 -7.35
C MET A 248 -31.17 -18.90 -7.27
N LYS A 249 -31.94 -18.38 -6.31
CA LYS A 249 -33.38 -18.66 -6.19
C LYS A 249 -34.18 -18.12 -7.38
N THR A 250 -33.84 -16.92 -7.84
CA THR A 250 -34.44 -16.30 -9.04
C THR A 250 -34.08 -17.08 -10.30
N LEU A 251 -32.82 -17.52 -10.44
CA LEU A 251 -32.40 -18.41 -11.51
C LEU A 251 -33.23 -19.71 -11.51
N GLY A 252 -33.40 -20.33 -10.35
CA GLY A 252 -34.21 -21.54 -10.16
C GLY A 252 -35.67 -21.38 -10.60
N SER A 253 -36.29 -20.22 -10.36
CA SER A 253 -37.68 -19.96 -10.78
C SER A 253 -37.82 -19.65 -12.28
N LEU A 254 -36.78 -19.11 -12.94
CA LEU A 254 -36.81 -18.79 -14.36
C LEU A 254 -36.61 -20.01 -15.27
N LEU A 255 -35.72 -20.92 -14.89
CA LEU A 255 -35.30 -22.04 -15.77
C LEU A 255 -36.45 -22.96 -16.23
N PRO A 256 -37.39 -23.40 -15.36
CA PRO A 256 -38.50 -24.25 -15.81
C PRO A 256 -39.40 -23.54 -16.83
N ASN A 257 -39.62 -22.23 -16.64
CA ASN A 257 -40.46 -21.43 -17.52
C ASN A 257 -39.81 -21.17 -18.89
N ILE A 258 -38.49 -21.07 -18.94
CA ILE A 258 -37.74 -20.95 -20.20
C ILE A 258 -37.79 -22.26 -20.99
N HIS A 259 -37.53 -23.39 -20.32
CA HIS A 259 -37.59 -24.70 -20.95
C HIS A 259 -39.00 -25.11 -21.41
N GLY A 260 -40.05 -24.55 -20.78
CA GLY A 260 -41.44 -24.71 -21.17
C GLY A 260 -41.94 -23.72 -22.22
N ASP A 261 -41.06 -22.87 -22.79
CA ASP A 261 -41.38 -21.77 -23.73
C ASP A 261 -42.46 -20.79 -23.20
N VAL A 262 -42.63 -20.73 -21.88
CA VAL A 262 -43.57 -19.83 -21.18
C VAL A 262 -42.98 -18.42 -21.12
N ILE A 263 -41.65 -18.32 -20.97
CA ILE A 263 -40.91 -17.06 -20.91
C ILE A 263 -39.74 -17.14 -21.91
N LYS A 264 -39.48 -16.04 -22.63
CA LYS A 264 -38.33 -15.96 -23.55
C LYS A 264 -37.01 -15.95 -22.78
N ASP A 265 -35.96 -16.48 -23.40
CA ASP A 265 -34.57 -16.49 -22.92
C ASP A 265 -34.03 -15.07 -22.58
N THR A 266 -34.72 -14.02 -23.02
CA THR A 266 -34.47 -12.63 -22.61
C THR A 266 -34.54 -12.46 -21.09
N ALA A 267 -35.31 -13.26 -20.36
CA ALA A 267 -35.38 -13.18 -18.90
C ALA A 267 -34.04 -13.44 -18.21
N LEU A 268 -33.20 -14.36 -18.73
CA LEU A 268 -31.84 -14.54 -18.21
C LEU A 268 -30.93 -13.36 -18.57
N THR A 269 -31.17 -12.75 -19.74
CA THR A 269 -30.44 -11.53 -20.14
C THR A 269 -30.79 -10.37 -19.22
N ASP A 270 -32.06 -10.24 -18.84
CA ASP A 270 -32.52 -9.21 -17.92
C ASP A 270 -31.98 -9.45 -16.50
N LEU A 271 -31.96 -10.70 -16.01
CA LEU A 271 -31.33 -11.05 -14.73
C LEU A 271 -29.84 -10.63 -14.67
N LEU A 272 -29.08 -10.89 -15.74
CA LEU A 272 -27.67 -10.46 -15.83
C LEU A 272 -27.55 -8.93 -15.91
N ARG A 273 -28.46 -8.26 -16.62
CA ARG A 273 -28.48 -6.80 -16.70
C ARG A 273 -28.81 -6.16 -15.35
N ASP A 274 -29.71 -6.75 -14.59
CA ASP A 274 -30.09 -6.30 -13.25
C ASP A 274 -28.91 -6.47 -12.28
N HIS A 275 -28.14 -7.56 -12.41
CA HIS A 275 -26.88 -7.71 -11.67
C HIS A 275 -25.89 -6.58 -11.96
N GLU A 276 -25.65 -6.27 -13.23
CA GLU A 276 -24.71 -5.20 -13.63
C GLU A 276 -25.14 -3.79 -13.17
N ARG A 277 -26.45 -3.60 -12.93
CA ARG A 277 -27.02 -2.37 -12.39
C ARG A 277 -27.08 -2.33 -10.87
N SER A 278 -26.88 -3.47 -10.21
CA SER A 278 -26.94 -3.60 -8.76
C SER A 278 -25.65 -3.13 -8.07
N PRO A 279 -25.69 -2.82 -6.75
CA PRO A 279 -24.49 -2.55 -5.95
C PRO A 279 -23.65 -3.82 -5.67
N PHE A 280 -23.98 -4.94 -6.30
CA PHE A 280 -23.26 -6.21 -6.22
C PHE A 280 -22.44 -6.51 -7.49
N ARG A 281 -22.35 -5.57 -8.44
CA ARG A 281 -21.56 -5.76 -9.66
C ARG A 281 -20.08 -5.98 -9.34
N GLY A 282 -19.45 -6.90 -10.07
CA GLY A 282 -18.11 -7.39 -9.74
C GLY A 282 -17.02 -6.31 -9.61
N ARG A 283 -17.09 -5.24 -10.42
CA ARG A 283 -16.13 -4.12 -10.36
C ARG A 283 -16.16 -3.36 -9.04
N GLU A 284 -17.35 -3.18 -8.44
CA GLU A 284 -17.50 -2.45 -7.18
C GLU A 284 -17.01 -3.28 -6.00
N LEU A 285 -17.41 -4.54 -5.94
CA LEU A 285 -16.95 -5.50 -4.93
C LEU A 285 -15.41 -5.61 -4.95
N THR A 286 -14.83 -5.72 -6.15
CA THR A 286 -13.39 -5.82 -6.33
C THR A 286 -12.66 -4.57 -5.84
N GLN A 287 -13.15 -3.39 -6.20
CA GLN A 287 -12.56 -2.12 -5.81
C GLN A 287 -12.72 -1.87 -4.31
N TRP A 288 -13.86 -2.22 -3.72
CA TRP A 288 -14.09 -2.10 -2.26
C TRP A 288 -13.09 -2.95 -1.49
N LEU A 289 -12.96 -4.23 -1.86
CA LEU A 289 -12.00 -5.13 -1.22
C LEU A 289 -10.55 -4.68 -1.39
N LYS A 290 -10.22 -4.04 -2.52
CA LYS A 290 -8.89 -3.49 -2.76
C LYS A 290 -8.58 -2.34 -1.79
N GLU A 291 -9.53 -1.43 -1.58
CA GLU A 291 -9.33 -0.33 -0.63
C GLU A 291 -9.25 -0.84 0.82
N ARG A 292 -10.11 -1.79 1.22
CA ARG A 292 -10.03 -2.39 2.57
C ARG A 292 -8.76 -3.18 2.81
N GLN A 293 -8.21 -3.86 1.80
CA GLN A 293 -6.90 -4.49 1.91
C GLN A 293 -5.81 -3.44 2.16
N LYS A 294 -5.79 -2.33 1.41
CA LYS A 294 -4.80 -1.26 1.63
C LYS A 294 -4.90 -0.65 3.03
N GLU A 295 -6.11 -0.45 3.53
CA GLU A 295 -6.35 0.01 4.90
C GLU A 295 -5.77 -0.98 5.91
N SER A 296 -6.08 -2.27 5.75
CA SER A 296 -5.51 -3.35 6.57
C SER A 296 -3.97 -3.35 6.55
N ASP A 297 -3.35 -3.24 5.38
CA ASP A 297 -1.89 -3.29 5.24
C ASP A 297 -1.19 -2.12 5.97
N VAL A 298 -1.75 -0.90 5.87
CA VAL A 298 -1.22 0.27 6.58
C VAL A 298 -1.44 0.15 8.09
N MET A 299 -2.62 -0.29 8.51
CA MET A 299 -2.89 -0.53 9.93
C MET A 299 -1.96 -1.59 10.51
N LYS A 300 -1.74 -2.69 9.78
CA LYS A 300 -0.82 -3.77 10.17
C LYS A 300 0.59 -3.23 10.39
N THR A 301 1.07 -2.40 9.47
CA THR A 301 2.38 -1.74 9.58
C THR A 301 2.48 -0.88 10.84
N LEU A 302 1.46 -0.06 11.12
CA LEU A 302 1.43 0.79 12.32
C LEU A 302 1.35 -0.02 13.61
N LEU A 303 0.52 -1.08 13.63
CA LEU A 303 0.39 -1.99 14.76
C LEU A 303 1.71 -2.71 15.07
N THR A 304 2.46 -3.14 14.04
CA THR A 304 3.79 -3.72 14.21
C THR A 304 4.73 -2.73 14.90
N GLN A 305 4.80 -1.48 14.42
CA GLN A 305 5.66 -0.46 15.03
C GLN A 305 5.24 -0.14 16.48
N LEU A 306 3.94 -0.04 16.75
CA LEU A 306 3.43 0.18 18.11
C LEU A 306 3.73 -1.00 19.03
N ASN A 307 3.71 -2.23 18.52
CA ASN A 307 4.11 -3.40 19.28
C ASN A 307 5.62 -3.44 19.55
N ASP A 308 6.45 -3.01 18.59
CA ASP A 308 7.90 -2.86 18.77
C ASP A 308 8.23 -1.80 19.83
N PHE A 309 7.36 -0.80 19.98
CA PHE A 309 7.39 0.19 21.06
C PHE A 309 6.96 -0.37 22.43
N GLY A 310 6.51 -1.63 22.50
CA GLY A 310 6.01 -2.28 23.71
C GLY A 310 4.57 -1.89 24.09
N VAL A 311 3.84 -1.27 23.16
CA VAL A 311 2.48 -0.74 23.38
C VAL A 311 1.47 -1.84 23.11
N LYS A 312 0.52 -2.03 24.02
CA LYS A 312 -0.55 -3.03 23.88
C LYS A 312 -1.82 -2.40 23.35
N VAL A 313 -2.56 -3.17 22.55
CA VAL A 313 -3.92 -2.80 22.17
C VAL A 313 -4.84 -2.99 23.38
N GLU A 314 -5.63 -1.96 23.69
CA GLU A 314 -6.71 -2.04 24.66
C GLU A 314 -7.84 -1.13 24.19
N ASN A 315 -8.94 -1.76 23.76
CA ASN A 315 -10.11 -1.06 23.23
C ASN A 315 -11.09 -0.67 24.35
N ASN A 316 -10.93 -1.20 25.57
CA ASN A 316 -11.75 -0.83 26.72
C ASN A 316 -11.05 0.22 27.58
N LEU A 317 -11.25 1.50 27.22
CA LEU A 317 -10.63 2.62 27.92
C LEU A 317 -11.13 2.73 29.37
N ASP A 318 -12.42 2.48 29.63
CA ASP A 318 -13.03 2.54 30.96
C ASP A 318 -12.33 1.59 31.94
N LYS A 319 -12.01 0.37 31.50
CA LYS A 319 -11.27 -0.61 32.30
C LYS A 319 -9.88 -0.10 32.71
N ILE A 320 -9.23 0.70 31.88
CA ILE A 320 -7.92 1.29 32.21
C ILE A 320 -8.08 2.45 33.19
N LEU A 321 -9.08 3.31 32.96
CA LEU A 321 -9.31 4.50 33.78
C LEU A 321 -9.73 4.16 35.22
N MET A 322 -10.23 2.94 35.46
CA MET A 322 -10.53 2.45 36.82
C MET A 322 -9.29 1.99 37.60
N ASP A 323 -8.11 1.92 36.98
CA ASP A 323 -6.86 1.57 37.67
C ASP A 323 -6.29 2.80 38.40
N LEU A 324 -6.47 2.84 39.73
CA LEU A 324 -6.00 3.91 40.62
C LEU A 324 -4.48 4.15 40.57
N LYS A 325 -3.69 3.28 39.92
CA LYS A 325 -2.24 3.47 39.73
C LYS A 325 -1.89 4.23 38.46
N VAL A 326 -2.87 4.55 37.61
CA VAL A 326 -2.66 5.21 36.32
C VAL A 326 -3.06 6.68 36.42
N GLU A 327 -2.07 7.57 36.53
CA GLU A 327 -2.30 9.02 36.63
C GLU A 327 -2.66 9.67 35.29
N ALA A 328 -2.25 9.05 34.17
CA ALA A 328 -2.67 9.45 32.83
C ALA A 328 -2.59 8.29 31.83
N VAL A 329 -3.46 8.31 30.83
CA VAL A 329 -3.49 7.38 29.70
C VAL A 329 -3.23 8.16 28.42
N VAL A 330 -2.31 7.66 27.61
CA VAL A 330 -2.03 8.17 26.27
C VAL A 330 -2.34 7.07 25.26
N SER A 331 -3.29 7.31 24.35
CA SER A 331 -3.71 6.32 23.36
C SER A 331 -3.40 6.79 21.94
N TYR A 332 -2.70 5.95 21.17
CA TYR A 332 -2.72 6.07 19.72
C TYR A 332 -4.05 5.49 19.23
N THR A 333 -4.98 6.37 18.85
CA THR A 333 -6.37 6.00 18.56
C THR A 333 -6.63 6.07 17.07
N PHE A 334 -7.08 4.96 16.47
CA PHE A 334 -7.61 4.96 15.10
C PHE A 334 -9.02 5.54 15.08
N THR A 335 -9.26 6.53 14.23
CA THR A 335 -10.46 7.38 14.30
C THR A 335 -11.45 7.20 13.17
N SER A 336 -11.05 6.50 12.10
CA SER A 336 -11.85 6.37 10.87
C SER A 336 -12.34 4.95 10.58
N LEU A 337 -12.08 3.99 11.47
CA LEU A 337 -12.40 2.57 11.21
C LEU A 337 -13.90 2.27 11.13
N ASN A 338 -14.73 3.11 11.75
CA ASN A 338 -16.18 2.92 11.83
C ASN A 338 -16.98 3.86 10.91
N TRP A 339 -16.30 4.63 10.05
CA TRP A 339 -16.98 5.57 9.17
C TRP A 339 -17.98 4.87 8.26
N THR A 340 -19.13 5.51 8.06
CA THR A 340 -20.22 4.96 7.26
C THR A 340 -19.78 4.63 5.84
N ASP A 341 -20.16 3.44 5.37
CA ASP A 341 -19.80 2.94 4.05
C ASP A 341 -21.01 2.99 3.11
N GLU A 342 -20.93 3.89 2.13
CA GLU A 342 -22.03 4.16 1.21
C GLU A 342 -22.42 2.92 0.37
N ILE A 343 -21.47 2.04 0.05
CA ILE A 343 -21.76 0.81 -0.70
C ILE A 343 -22.52 -0.17 0.18
N LEU A 344 -22.08 -0.37 1.42
CA LEU A 344 -22.77 -1.28 2.34
C LEU A 344 -24.21 -0.83 2.58
N SER A 345 -24.44 0.47 2.80
CA SER A 345 -25.78 1.03 2.95
C SER A 345 -26.65 0.82 1.69
N LYS A 346 -26.09 1.02 0.49
CA LYS A 346 -26.81 0.76 -0.77
C LYS A 346 -27.15 -0.71 -0.97
N GLN A 347 -26.26 -1.62 -0.58
CA GLN A 347 -26.49 -3.06 -0.62
C GLN A 347 -27.62 -3.49 0.33
N GLU A 348 -27.63 -2.98 1.56
CA GLU A 348 -28.70 -3.26 2.51
C GLU A 348 -30.06 -2.80 1.97
N VAL A 349 -30.13 -1.60 1.40
CA VAL A 349 -31.36 -1.07 0.80
C VAL A 349 -31.81 -1.94 -0.37
N TYR A 350 -30.87 -2.38 -1.22
CA TYR A 350 -31.17 -3.26 -2.35
C TYR A 350 -31.66 -4.66 -1.92
N LEU A 351 -31.15 -5.18 -0.80
CA LEU A 351 -31.55 -6.49 -0.28
C LEU A 351 -32.88 -6.48 0.47
N LYS A 352 -33.38 -5.30 0.89
CA LYS A 352 -34.69 -5.20 1.52
C LYS A 352 -35.78 -5.56 0.50
N PRO A 353 -36.80 -6.36 0.87
CA PRO A 353 -37.94 -6.61 0.00
C PRO A 353 -38.66 -5.28 -0.24
N SER A 354 -38.59 -4.73 -1.45
CA SER A 354 -39.35 -3.55 -1.82
C SER A 354 -40.84 -3.90 -1.82
N ARG A 355 -41.62 -3.19 -1.00
CA ARG A 355 -43.05 -3.02 -1.29
C ARG A 355 -43.12 -2.35 -2.65
N ILE A 356 -43.85 -2.95 -3.58
CA ILE A 356 -44.20 -2.36 -4.86
C ILE A 356 -45.03 -1.11 -4.55
N GLU A 357 -44.39 0.05 -4.50
CA GLU A 357 -45.04 1.32 -4.78
C GLU A 357 -44.19 2.05 -5.81
N ASN A 358 -44.82 2.28 -6.95
CA ASN A 358 -44.33 3.12 -8.03
C ASN A 358 -43.88 4.46 -7.45
N ASN A 359 -42.59 4.70 -7.39
CA ASN A 359 -42.06 6.04 -7.35
C ASN A 359 -41.05 6.17 -8.49
N ASP A 360 -41.53 6.79 -9.56
CA ASP A 360 -40.71 7.51 -10.51
C ASP A 360 -40.00 8.64 -9.74
N GLY A 361 -38.88 8.29 -9.11
CA GLY A 361 -37.98 9.21 -8.43
C GLY A 361 -36.55 8.90 -8.87
N GLU A 362 -36.01 9.77 -9.72
CA GLU A 362 -34.63 9.90 -10.19
C GLU A 362 -33.59 8.95 -9.55
N ASN A 363 -33.50 7.73 -10.06
CA ASN A 363 -32.25 6.95 -9.97
C ASN A 363 -31.50 7.15 -11.28
N THR A 364 -30.78 8.26 -11.39
CA THR A 364 -29.92 8.57 -12.52
C THR A 364 -28.89 7.45 -12.70
N PRO A 365 -28.92 6.69 -13.82
CA PRO A 365 -27.91 5.67 -14.09
C PRO A 365 -26.68 6.38 -14.64
N GLY A 366 -25.63 6.56 -13.83
CA GLY A 366 -24.37 7.10 -14.34
C GLY A 366 -23.37 7.66 -13.35
N HIS A 367 -23.72 7.92 -12.09
CA HIS A 367 -22.71 8.35 -11.13
C HIS A 367 -21.84 7.17 -10.69
N GLU A 368 -20.55 7.25 -11.03
CA GLU A 368 -19.51 6.38 -10.51
C GLU A 368 -19.58 6.39 -8.98
N LEU A 369 -19.87 5.24 -8.38
CA LEU A 369 -19.90 5.07 -6.93
C LEU A 369 -18.48 5.29 -6.41
N LYS A 370 -18.21 6.48 -5.87
CA LYS A 370 -16.91 6.81 -5.30
C LYS A 370 -16.72 6.02 -4.01
N ILE A 371 -15.99 4.92 -4.10
CA ILE A 371 -15.47 4.21 -2.92
C ILE A 371 -14.51 5.17 -2.23
N LYS A 372 -15.00 5.82 -1.18
CA LYS A 372 -14.25 6.82 -0.44
C LYS A 372 -13.43 6.11 0.63
N SER A 373 -12.24 5.63 0.27
CA SER A 373 -11.28 5.25 1.31
C SER A 373 -10.94 6.48 2.12
N TRP A 374 -10.98 6.35 3.44
CA TRP A 374 -10.52 7.41 4.34
C TRP A 374 -9.00 7.54 4.32
N LEU A 375 -8.26 6.61 3.70
CA LEU A 375 -6.80 6.59 3.72
C LEU A 375 -6.16 7.37 2.57
N THR A 376 -6.38 8.69 2.56
CA THR A 376 -5.72 9.61 1.62
C THR A 376 -4.23 9.82 1.94
N GLY A 377 -3.47 10.41 1.02
CA GLY A 377 -2.05 10.74 1.25
C GLY A 377 -1.83 11.66 2.45
N ASP A 378 -2.66 12.69 2.58
CA ASP A 378 -2.63 13.62 3.72
C ASP A 378 -2.91 12.90 5.03
N ILE A 379 -3.91 12.01 5.04
CA ILE A 379 -4.28 11.25 6.24
C ILE A 379 -3.17 10.30 6.65
N LYS A 380 -2.50 9.61 5.70
CA LYS A 380 -1.31 8.80 6.00
C LYS A 380 -0.19 9.64 6.63
N THR A 381 0.00 10.87 6.14
CA THR A 381 1.00 11.81 6.68
C THR A 381 0.66 12.23 8.10
N THR A 382 -0.60 12.57 8.37
CA THR A 382 -1.12 12.86 9.70
C THR A 382 -0.94 11.67 10.65
N MET A 383 -1.28 10.45 10.22
CA MET A 383 -1.09 9.25 11.04
C MET A 383 0.38 9.03 11.39
N ARG A 384 1.29 9.20 10.41
CA ARG A 384 2.74 9.12 10.65
C ARG A 384 3.22 10.20 11.62
N HIS A 385 2.73 11.43 11.48
CA HIS A 385 3.05 12.53 12.40
C HIS A 385 2.58 12.20 13.83
N ASN A 386 1.35 11.73 13.97
CA ASN A 386 0.80 11.31 15.26
C ASN A 386 1.59 10.15 15.88
N LEU A 387 2.08 9.21 15.07
CA LEU A 387 2.89 8.10 15.57
C LEU A 387 4.25 8.57 16.09
N LYS A 388 4.90 9.50 15.37
CA LYS A 388 6.14 10.15 15.83
C LYS A 388 5.93 10.89 17.13
N MET A 389 4.90 11.73 17.19
CA MET A 389 4.53 12.46 18.40
C MET A 389 4.23 11.52 19.57
N PHE A 390 3.53 10.41 19.32
CA PHE A 390 3.27 9.38 20.31
C PHE A 390 4.56 8.75 20.83
N LYS A 391 5.52 8.43 19.93
CA LYS A 391 6.83 7.90 20.28
C LYS A 391 7.66 8.89 21.10
N ASP A 392 7.68 10.15 20.69
CA ASP A 392 8.37 11.23 21.42
C ASP A 392 7.83 11.42 22.83
N LEU A 393 6.50 11.30 23.01
CA LEU A 393 5.87 11.29 24.34
C LEU A 393 6.33 10.12 25.21
N MET A 394 6.64 8.96 24.60
CA MET A 394 7.16 7.81 25.34
C MET A 394 8.59 7.98 25.80
N ASP A 395 9.43 8.62 24.99
CA ASP A 395 10.87 8.72 25.21
C ASP A 395 11.28 9.92 26.10
N SER A 396 10.30 10.72 26.56
CA SER A 396 10.53 11.87 27.44
C SER A 396 11.16 11.47 28.78
N GLN A 397 12.30 12.06 29.13
CA GLN A 397 13.08 11.71 30.34
C GLN A 397 12.43 12.14 31.66
N ASP A 398 11.57 13.16 31.65
CA ASP A 398 10.89 13.71 32.83
C ASP A 398 9.41 13.30 32.88
N ARG A 399 9.04 12.15 32.31
CA ARG A 399 7.63 11.79 32.10
C ARG A 399 6.89 11.52 33.42
N LYS A 400 5.67 12.07 33.55
CA LYS A 400 4.72 11.63 34.59
C LYS A 400 4.33 10.15 34.39
N PRO A 401 4.02 9.38 35.44
CA PRO A 401 3.54 8.01 35.31
C PRO A 401 2.32 7.96 34.39
N ALA A 402 2.47 7.36 33.21
CA ALA A 402 1.38 7.26 32.27
C ALA A 402 1.41 5.95 31.48
N LYS A 403 0.23 5.45 31.14
CA LYS A 403 0.06 4.20 30.40
C LYS A 403 -0.14 4.49 28.92
N PHE A 404 0.64 3.82 28.07
CA PHE A 404 0.52 3.92 26.62
C PHE A 404 -0.27 2.74 26.07
N ILE A 405 -1.24 3.03 25.20
CA ILE A 405 -2.09 2.01 24.57
C ILE A 405 -2.34 2.33 23.10
N VAL A 406 -2.89 1.35 22.39
CA VAL A 406 -3.52 1.52 21.09
C VAL A 406 -5.00 1.23 21.23
N SER A 407 -5.85 2.08 20.65
CA SER A 407 -7.31 1.87 20.66
C SER A 407 -7.97 2.32 19.35
N SER A 408 -9.29 2.19 19.27
CA SER A 408 -10.09 2.78 18.18
C SER A 408 -11.29 3.52 18.75
N ARG A 409 -11.60 4.69 18.20
CA ARG A 409 -12.77 5.50 18.56
C ARG A 409 -13.11 6.43 17.41
N GLU A 410 -14.35 6.43 16.97
CA GLU A 410 -14.79 7.26 15.85
C GLU A 410 -14.67 8.76 16.14
N MET A 411 -14.00 9.50 15.24
CA MET A 411 -13.90 10.95 15.29
C MET A 411 -13.84 11.53 13.87
N GLU A 412 -14.81 12.36 13.50
CA GLU A 412 -14.84 13.01 12.17
C GLU A 412 -13.82 14.15 12.06
N THR A 413 -13.51 14.82 13.18
CA THR A 413 -12.62 16.00 13.20
C THR A 413 -11.14 15.68 12.99
N HIS A 414 -10.74 14.43 13.24
CA HIS A 414 -9.34 13.99 13.17
C HIS A 414 -9.25 12.68 12.39
N PRO A 415 -9.31 12.70 11.06
CA PRO A 415 -9.37 11.49 10.26
C PRO A 415 -8.06 10.69 10.28
N GLY A 416 -8.18 9.37 10.25
CA GLY A 416 -7.07 8.41 10.31
C GLY A 416 -6.68 8.02 11.73
N SER A 417 -6.01 8.93 12.43
CA SER A 417 -5.66 8.72 13.84
C SER A 417 -5.59 10.02 14.63
N CYS A 418 -5.63 9.88 15.96
CA CYS A 418 -5.29 10.94 16.91
C CYS A 418 -4.54 10.34 18.12
N VAL A 419 -3.68 11.14 18.76
CA VAL A 419 -3.15 10.80 20.09
C VAL A 419 -4.11 11.35 21.13
N LEU A 420 -4.81 10.48 21.85
CA LEU A 420 -5.70 10.88 22.93
C LEU A 420 -4.95 10.91 24.26
N LEU A 421 -5.23 11.92 25.07
CA LEU A 421 -4.74 12.08 26.44
C LEU A 421 -5.94 12.10 27.39
N CYS A 422 -5.88 11.25 28.41
CA CYS A 422 -6.79 11.27 29.54
C CYS A 422 -5.95 11.43 30.83
N GLU A 423 -6.24 12.46 31.61
CA GLU A 423 -5.56 12.77 32.88
C GLU A 423 -6.49 12.41 34.06
N ASP A 424 -5.93 12.10 35.23
CA ASP A 424 -6.70 11.78 36.44
C ASP A 424 -7.76 12.85 36.76
N GLY A 425 -8.99 12.41 37.02
CA GLY A 425 -10.17 13.26 37.26
C GLY A 425 -10.81 13.89 36.01
N CYS A 426 -10.40 13.53 34.79
CA CYS A 426 -11.01 14.01 33.54
C CYS A 426 -12.06 13.02 33.01
N ASP A 427 -13.30 13.48 32.81
CA ASP A 427 -14.41 12.65 32.30
C ASP A 427 -14.29 12.32 30.80
N GLU A 428 -13.49 13.09 30.04
CA GLU A 428 -13.33 12.92 28.59
C GLU A 428 -11.87 12.89 28.14
N ALA A 429 -11.53 11.90 27.29
CA ALA A 429 -10.25 11.86 26.60
C ALA A 429 -10.21 12.88 25.45
N LEU A 430 -9.20 13.74 25.44
CA LEU A 430 -9.03 14.82 24.45
C LEU A 430 -7.87 14.52 23.51
N CYS A 431 -7.97 15.01 22.27
CA CYS A 431 -6.84 14.98 21.34
C CYS A 431 -5.70 15.84 21.89
N PHE A 432 -4.51 15.23 21.99
CA PHE A 432 -3.31 15.90 22.44
C PHE A 432 -2.82 16.87 21.37
N THR A 433 -2.71 18.14 21.75
CA THR A 433 -2.13 19.19 20.91
C THR A 433 -0.76 19.56 21.48
N PRO A 434 0.33 19.36 20.73
CA PRO A 434 1.65 19.78 21.19
C PRO A 434 1.76 21.32 21.22
N PRO A 435 2.61 21.89 22.08
CA PRO A 435 2.92 23.32 22.03
C PRO A 435 3.52 23.69 20.68
N LEU A 436 3.22 24.88 20.17
CA LEU A 436 3.84 25.40 18.96
C LEU A 436 5.34 25.63 19.18
N LYS A 437 6.12 25.48 18.11
CA LYS A 437 7.56 25.79 18.15
C LYS A 437 7.75 27.25 18.59
N PRO A 438 8.45 27.52 19.71
CA PRO A 438 8.62 28.88 20.19
C PRO A 438 9.50 29.69 19.23
N ALA A 439 9.20 30.98 19.09
CA ALA A 439 10.06 31.88 18.34
C ALA A 439 11.42 32.05 19.04
N ARG A 440 12.44 32.45 18.27
CA ARG A 440 13.79 32.67 18.81
C ARG A 440 13.79 33.79 19.87
N PRO A 441 14.57 33.65 20.96
CA PRO A 441 14.73 34.73 21.92
C PRO A 441 15.42 35.94 21.25
N ILE A 442 15.08 37.15 21.69
CA ILE A 442 15.59 38.40 21.11
C ILE A 442 16.54 39.04 22.12
N THR A 443 17.79 39.28 21.72
CA THR A 443 18.78 39.95 22.58
C THR A 443 18.37 41.40 22.82
N ALA A 444 18.09 41.75 24.07
CA ALA A 444 17.74 43.11 24.49
C ALA A 444 18.96 43.88 24.99
N GLU A 445 19.80 43.25 25.82
CA GLU A 445 21.01 43.85 26.37
C GLU A 445 22.11 42.80 26.55
N VAL A 446 23.37 43.17 26.28
CA VAL A 446 24.54 42.33 26.50
C VAL A 446 25.56 43.13 27.30
N LYS A 447 25.91 42.63 28.49
CA LYS A 447 26.93 43.18 29.38
C LYS A 447 28.12 42.21 29.50
N GLY A 448 29.10 42.58 30.31
CA GLY A 448 30.29 41.74 30.53
C GLY A 448 29.99 40.40 31.18
N HIS A 449 29.06 40.36 32.14
CA HIS A 449 28.71 39.16 32.91
C HIS A 449 27.22 38.80 32.86
N SER A 450 26.43 39.48 32.03
CA SER A 450 25.00 39.20 31.89
C SER A 450 24.48 39.45 30.49
N VAL A 451 23.40 38.73 30.14
CA VAL A 451 22.67 38.89 28.88
C VAL A 451 21.18 38.93 29.21
N THR A 452 20.51 39.98 28.76
CA THR A 452 19.05 40.12 28.88
C THR A 452 18.39 39.79 27.54
N LEU A 453 17.45 38.86 27.57
CA LEU A 453 16.71 38.37 26.41
C LEU A 453 15.22 38.68 26.57
N LYS A 454 14.61 39.16 25.51
CA LYS A 454 13.16 39.19 25.36
C LYS A 454 12.65 37.84 24.88
N ILE A 455 11.70 37.27 25.60
CA ILE A 455 11.09 35.98 25.31
C ILE A 455 9.75 36.23 24.60
N PRO A 456 9.57 35.73 23.36
CA PRO A 456 8.30 35.86 22.65
C PRO A 456 7.14 35.19 23.41
N PRO A 457 5.90 35.69 23.26
CA PRO A 457 4.74 35.10 23.92
C PRO A 457 4.53 33.65 23.47
N SER A 458 4.19 32.78 24.42
CA SER A 458 3.94 31.36 24.18
C SER A 458 2.49 31.09 23.75
N CYS A 459 2.27 29.95 23.09
CA CYS A 459 0.92 29.50 22.73
C CYS A 459 0.16 28.96 23.95
N PRO A 460 -1.18 28.87 23.92
CA PRO A 460 -2.00 28.38 25.03
C PRO A 460 -1.64 26.97 25.52
N GLU A 461 -1.14 26.11 24.63
CA GLU A 461 -0.75 24.72 24.91
C GLU A 461 0.60 24.63 25.64
N THR A 462 1.33 25.74 25.76
CA THR A 462 2.57 25.82 26.52
C THR A 462 2.26 25.96 28.01
N VAL A 463 2.66 24.95 28.78
CA VAL A 463 2.55 24.93 30.24
C VAL A 463 3.68 25.75 30.88
N GLU A 464 4.91 25.62 30.38
CA GLU A 464 6.10 26.29 30.92
C GLU A 464 7.05 26.70 29.78
N VAL A 465 7.72 27.85 29.91
CA VAL A 465 8.82 28.25 29.01
C VAL A 465 10.14 28.19 29.77
N ARG A 466 11.15 27.56 29.17
CA ARG A 466 12.51 27.47 29.69
C ARG A 466 13.49 28.10 28.71
N LEU A 467 14.44 28.87 29.21
CA LEU A 467 15.55 29.41 28.44
C LEU A 467 16.77 28.53 28.64
N LEU A 468 17.26 27.92 27.56
CA LEU A 468 18.47 27.12 27.59
C LEU A 468 19.66 27.91 27.06
N TYR A 469 20.80 27.80 27.71
CA TYR A 469 22.05 28.44 27.29
C TYR A 469 23.27 27.56 27.57
N ARG A 470 24.28 27.66 26.71
CA ARG A 470 25.57 26.97 26.87
C ARG A 470 26.71 27.77 26.24
N ILE A 471 27.94 27.55 26.68
CA ILE A 471 29.10 28.08 25.95
C ILE A 471 29.17 27.34 24.60
N LYS A 472 29.46 28.05 23.50
CA LYS A 472 29.40 27.50 22.12
C LYS A 472 30.24 26.24 21.90
N LYS A 473 31.26 26.01 22.74
CA LYS A 473 32.16 24.84 22.69
C LYS A 473 31.76 23.71 23.66
N GLU A 474 30.75 23.91 24.50
CA GLU A 474 30.27 22.93 25.49
C GLU A 474 29.08 22.14 24.95
N THR A 475 28.90 20.93 25.46
CA THR A 475 27.77 20.05 25.11
C THR A 475 26.54 20.35 25.96
N ASP A 476 26.75 20.65 27.25
CA ASP A 476 25.69 20.64 28.25
C ASP A 476 24.93 21.97 28.29
N TRP A 477 23.61 21.87 28.26
CA TRP A 477 22.73 23.03 28.35
C TRP A 477 22.41 23.35 29.80
N ARG A 478 22.61 24.62 30.18
CA ARG A 478 22.04 25.18 31.41
C ARG A 478 20.63 25.68 31.10
N CYS A 479 19.77 25.66 32.11
CA CYS A 479 18.34 25.96 31.96
C CYS A 479 17.89 26.97 33.02
N GLU A 480 17.22 28.03 32.57
CA GLU A 480 16.56 29.03 33.42
C GLU A 480 15.05 29.00 33.16
N ARG A 481 14.22 29.04 34.21
CA ARG A 481 12.76 29.09 34.04
C ARG A 481 12.32 30.53 33.76
N VAL A 482 11.38 30.70 32.82
CA VAL A 482 10.76 32.00 32.55
C VAL A 482 9.50 32.11 33.41
N LEU A 483 9.44 33.11 34.30
CA LEU A 483 8.28 33.30 35.17
C LEU A 483 7.06 33.76 34.35
N LYS A 484 5.88 33.30 34.77
CA LYS A 484 4.62 33.55 34.07
C LYS A 484 4.28 35.04 34.12
N GLY A 485 4.27 35.71 32.97
CA GLY A 485 4.00 37.15 32.83
C GLY A 485 5.24 38.01 32.60
N GLU A 486 6.45 37.45 32.65
CA GLU A 486 7.69 38.15 32.27
C GLU A 486 7.99 37.98 30.78
N ASP A 487 8.24 39.08 30.08
CA ASP A 487 8.66 39.09 28.67
C ASP A 487 10.18 39.26 28.51
N THR A 488 10.91 39.41 29.62
CA THR A 488 12.37 39.55 29.66
C THR A 488 13.01 38.66 30.72
N VAL A 489 14.08 37.97 30.35
CA VAL A 489 14.89 37.14 31.26
C VAL A 489 16.33 37.64 31.23
N THR A 490 16.93 37.84 32.40
CA THR A 490 18.35 38.22 32.51
C THR A 490 19.17 37.06 33.03
N LEU A 491 20.05 36.53 32.19
CA LEU A 491 21.05 35.55 32.59
C LEU A 491 22.23 36.28 33.23
N THR A 492 22.56 35.95 34.48
CA THR A 492 23.72 36.49 35.22
C THR A 492 24.87 35.49 35.28
N ASP A 493 26.01 35.90 35.83
CA ASP A 493 27.17 35.04 36.07
C ASP A 493 27.77 34.38 34.81
N LEU A 494 27.62 35.06 33.67
CA LEU A 494 28.23 34.65 32.40
C LEU A 494 29.71 35.07 32.36
N ARG A 495 30.54 34.28 31.68
CA ARG A 495 31.95 34.61 31.42
C ARG A 495 32.02 35.76 30.43
N SER A 496 32.88 36.74 30.68
CA SER A 496 33.12 37.86 29.74
C SER A 496 33.86 37.40 28.49
N ASP A 497 33.71 38.15 27.40
CA ASP A 497 34.29 37.85 26.08
C ASP A 497 34.05 36.40 25.56
N THR A 498 32.93 35.79 25.96
CA THR A 498 32.61 34.38 25.68
C THR A 498 31.37 34.27 24.79
N GLU A 499 31.40 33.38 23.80
CA GLU A 499 30.25 33.08 22.93
C GLU A 499 29.35 32.01 23.56
N TYR A 500 28.05 32.34 23.66
CA TYR A 500 27.00 31.48 24.17
C TYR A 500 25.99 31.16 23.07
N ASN A 501 25.57 29.89 22.98
CA ASN A 501 24.38 29.51 22.23
C ASN A 501 23.19 29.50 23.18
N MET A 502 22.07 30.07 22.75
CA MET A 502 20.85 30.22 23.55
C MET A 502 19.62 29.82 22.74
N LYS A 503 18.62 29.19 23.37
CA LYS A 503 17.34 28.83 22.75
C LYS A 503 16.21 28.76 23.77
N CYS A 504 14.98 28.95 23.33
CA CYS A 504 13.78 28.75 24.15
C CYS A 504 13.26 27.32 23.99
N ALA A 505 12.72 26.78 25.06
CA ALA A 505 11.95 25.54 25.09
C ALA A 505 10.55 25.83 25.60
N ALA A 506 9.54 25.47 24.81
CA ALA A 506 8.13 25.48 25.20
C ALA A 506 7.75 24.07 25.65
N LEU A 507 7.47 23.92 26.94
CA LEU A 507 7.06 22.66 27.55
C LEU A 507 5.53 22.63 27.59
N GLY A 508 4.95 21.61 26.97
CA GLY A 508 3.51 21.33 26.98
C GLY A 508 3.13 20.27 28.01
N LYS A 509 1.91 19.74 27.87
CA LYS A 509 1.44 18.61 28.68
C LYS A 509 2.38 17.40 28.52
N LEU A 510 2.47 16.58 29.58
CA LEU A 510 3.38 15.43 29.67
C LEU A 510 4.86 15.74 29.40
N ASN A 511 5.29 16.98 29.63
CA ASN A 511 6.66 17.46 29.37
C ASN A 511 7.10 17.34 27.90
N TYR A 512 6.15 17.29 26.96
CA TYR A 512 6.46 17.38 25.54
C TYR A 512 7.08 18.75 25.23
N THR A 513 8.30 18.78 24.72
CA THR A 513 9.08 20.02 24.61
C THR A 513 9.39 20.37 23.16
N GLN A 514 9.08 21.59 22.76
CA GLN A 514 9.48 22.15 21.47
C GLN A 514 10.54 23.23 21.63
N TYR A 515 11.54 23.22 20.77
CA TYR A 515 12.69 24.14 20.85
C TYR A 515 12.68 25.19 19.75
N SER A 516 13.04 26.43 20.09
CA SER A 516 13.31 27.47 19.12
C SER A 516 14.61 27.19 18.35
N HIS A 517 14.83 27.93 17.26
CA HIS A 517 16.18 28.00 16.68
C HIS A 517 17.18 28.58 17.69
N GLU A 518 18.44 28.14 17.58
CA GLU A 518 19.54 28.64 18.39
C GLU A 518 19.95 30.05 17.93
N ILE A 519 20.27 30.92 18.88
CA ILE A 519 20.96 32.18 18.65
C ILE A 519 22.35 32.13 19.28
N THR A 520 23.30 32.87 18.73
CA THR A 520 24.63 33.03 19.33
C THR A 520 24.79 34.46 19.84
N VAL A 521 25.19 34.61 21.10
CA VAL A 521 25.44 35.91 21.76
C VAL A 521 26.84 35.90 22.34
N LYS A 522 27.63 36.96 22.10
CA LYS A 522 28.97 37.14 22.67
C LYS A 522 28.93 38.19 23.78
N THR A 523 29.33 37.83 25.00
CA THR A 523 29.42 38.78 26.13
C THR A 523 30.53 39.81 25.92
N GLN A 524 30.36 41.02 26.46
CA GLN A 524 31.35 42.10 26.26
C GLN A 524 32.65 41.82 27.05
N GLY A 525 33.80 42.15 26.46
CA GLY A 525 35.07 42.19 27.19
C GLY A 525 35.14 43.41 28.10
N SER A 526 35.69 43.26 29.30
CA SER A 526 36.07 44.40 30.14
C SER A 526 37.27 45.11 29.50
N SER A 527 37.10 46.35 29.01
CA SER A 527 38.26 47.22 28.80
C SER A 527 37.95 48.71 28.77
N ILE A 528 38.85 49.43 29.45
CA ILE A 528 39.04 50.88 29.48
C ILE A 528 39.14 51.40 28.04
N ARG A 529 38.44 52.51 27.76
CA ARG A 529 38.38 53.18 26.46
C ARG A 529 39.59 54.09 26.24
N THR A 530 40.12 54.05 25.02
CA THR A 530 40.44 55.16 24.08
C THR A 530 41.19 54.48 22.93
N GLY A 531 40.78 54.52 21.67
CA GLY A 531 40.48 55.68 20.85
C GLY A 531 41.39 55.56 19.61
N GLU A 532 40.85 54.96 18.55
CA GLU A 532 41.26 55.09 17.13
C GLU A 532 42.70 54.77 16.72
N GLN A 533 42.93 53.54 16.26
CA GLN A 533 43.61 53.26 14.99
C GLN A 533 43.40 51.78 14.57
N SER A 534 42.34 51.52 13.82
CA SER A 534 42.26 50.32 12.96
C SER A 534 41.32 50.58 11.79
N LEU A 535 41.68 51.56 10.96
CA LEU A 535 41.15 51.75 9.61
C LEU A 535 41.89 50.89 8.57
N LYS A 536 42.48 49.75 8.95
CA LYS A 536 43.18 48.86 7.99
C LYS A 536 42.81 47.37 8.05
N GLN A 537 41.85 46.95 8.88
CA GLN A 537 41.39 45.54 8.86
C GLN A 537 39.88 45.38 8.67
N THR A 538 39.14 46.46 8.45
CA THR A 538 37.71 46.45 8.08
C THR A 538 37.49 46.41 6.56
N MET A 539 38.49 45.94 5.79
CA MET A 539 38.34 45.65 4.35
C MET A 539 38.66 44.19 3.98
N LEU A 540 38.74 43.27 4.96
CA LEU A 540 39.05 41.86 4.65
C LEU A 540 38.24 40.80 5.43
N LYS A 541 37.22 41.18 6.20
CA LYS A 541 36.34 40.22 6.91
C LYS A 541 34.83 40.47 6.76
N THR A 542 34.43 41.12 5.67
CA THR A 542 33.06 41.04 5.12
C THR A 542 33.04 40.24 3.81
N GLN A 543 34.03 39.38 3.60
CA GLN A 543 34.18 38.49 2.44
C GLN A 543 34.73 37.11 2.86
N GLN A 544 34.27 36.55 3.98
CA GLN A 544 34.56 35.14 4.32
C GLN A 544 33.33 34.42 4.84
N ASN A 545 32.30 34.36 3.98
CA ASN A 545 31.34 33.24 4.04
C ASN A 545 30.75 32.89 2.66
N ILE A 546 31.53 33.05 1.59
CA ILE A 546 31.18 32.53 0.26
C ILE A 546 32.39 31.76 -0.25
N GLN A 547 32.55 30.52 0.20
CA GLN A 547 33.37 29.54 -0.52
C GLN A 547 32.99 28.10 -0.17
N GLU A 548 31.69 27.82 0.01
CA GLU A 548 31.23 26.45 -0.22
C GLU A 548 31.08 26.25 -1.73
N ASN A 549 31.71 25.19 -2.24
CA ASN A 549 31.61 24.82 -3.66
C ASN A 549 30.13 24.56 -4.01
N LEU A 550 29.56 25.31 -4.94
CA LEU A 550 28.19 25.09 -5.41
C LEU A 550 28.14 23.75 -6.15
N ARG A 551 27.21 22.87 -5.79
CA ARG A 551 27.11 21.51 -6.33
C ARG A 551 25.80 21.34 -7.06
N ILE A 552 25.88 21.08 -8.36
CA ILE A 552 24.72 20.96 -9.24
C ILE A 552 24.70 19.53 -9.81
N VAL A 553 23.54 18.88 -9.76
CA VAL A 553 23.33 17.57 -10.40
C VAL A 553 22.35 17.75 -11.55
N LEU A 554 22.74 17.35 -12.75
CA LEU A 554 21.86 17.37 -13.92
C LEU A 554 21.11 16.05 -14.01
N VAL A 555 19.79 16.08 -14.14
CA VAL A 555 18.93 14.87 -14.25
C VAL A 555 17.97 15.07 -15.41
N GLY A 556 17.61 14.00 -16.13
CA GLY A 556 16.71 14.08 -17.27
C GLY A 556 16.96 12.97 -18.28
N GLN A 557 16.09 12.87 -19.27
CA GLN A 557 16.14 11.81 -20.29
C GLN A 557 17.42 11.88 -21.14
N THR A 558 17.80 10.75 -21.74
CA THR A 558 18.76 10.72 -22.86
C THR A 558 18.31 11.68 -23.96
N GLY A 559 19.24 12.47 -24.49
CA GLY A 559 18.93 13.45 -25.54
C GLY A 559 18.40 14.80 -25.05
N ALA A 560 18.04 14.95 -23.76
CA ALA A 560 17.50 16.21 -23.22
C ALA A 560 18.52 17.38 -23.14
N GLY A 561 19.78 17.18 -23.55
CA GLY A 561 20.79 18.26 -23.57
C GLY A 561 21.56 18.49 -22.27
N LYS A 562 21.54 17.54 -21.31
CA LYS A 562 22.25 17.64 -20.01
C LYS A 562 23.73 18.03 -20.15
N SER A 563 24.51 17.25 -20.89
CA SER A 563 25.95 17.49 -21.08
C SER A 563 26.25 18.83 -21.75
N ALA A 564 25.39 19.29 -22.66
CA ALA A 564 25.51 20.61 -23.29
C ALA A 564 25.24 21.74 -22.28
N ALA A 565 24.17 21.62 -21.48
CA ALA A 565 23.86 22.55 -20.41
C ALA A 565 24.98 22.62 -19.35
N GLY A 566 25.55 21.47 -18.97
CA GLY A 566 26.70 21.42 -18.06
C GLY A 566 27.93 22.15 -18.58
N ASN A 567 28.21 22.04 -19.89
CA ASN A 567 29.31 22.78 -20.52
C ASN A 567 29.08 24.30 -20.51
N ILE A 568 27.83 24.75 -20.68
CA ILE A 568 27.45 26.17 -20.65
C ILE A 568 27.60 26.73 -19.24
N ILE A 569 27.07 26.02 -18.23
CA ILE A 569 27.20 26.39 -16.81
C ILE A 569 28.68 26.60 -16.46
N LEU A 570 29.53 25.63 -16.83
CA LEU A 570 30.96 25.67 -16.51
C LEU A 570 31.76 26.61 -17.43
N GLY A 571 31.20 27.09 -18.54
CA GLY A 571 31.90 27.93 -19.52
C GLY A 571 33.02 27.22 -20.30
N GLN A 572 33.05 25.88 -20.30
CA GLN A 572 34.10 25.08 -20.91
C GLN A 572 33.54 23.75 -21.46
N ARG A 573 34.16 23.22 -22.53
CA ARG A 573 33.76 21.93 -23.13
C ARG A 573 34.40 20.76 -22.40
N VAL A 574 33.79 20.31 -21.31
CA VAL A 574 34.31 19.25 -20.43
C VAL A 574 33.50 17.95 -20.44
N PHE A 575 32.21 18.03 -20.81
CA PHE A 575 31.36 16.88 -21.09
C PHE A 575 31.28 16.67 -22.61
N LYS A 576 31.35 15.40 -23.05
CA LYS A 576 31.20 15.05 -24.46
C LYS A 576 29.72 15.24 -24.85
N SER A 577 29.46 16.09 -25.85
CA SER A 577 28.11 16.32 -26.38
C SER A 577 28.18 16.35 -27.90
N GLN A 578 27.48 15.44 -28.57
CA GLN A 578 27.33 15.37 -30.04
C GLN A 578 25.86 15.06 -30.36
N LEU A 579 25.35 15.57 -31.50
CA LEU A 579 24.05 15.16 -32.02
C LEU A 579 24.15 13.71 -32.55
N GLY A 580 23.36 12.80 -31.99
CA GLY A 580 23.34 11.39 -32.40
C GLY A 580 22.16 10.64 -31.78
N VAL A 581 21.80 9.50 -32.38
CA VAL A 581 20.63 8.67 -32.00
C VAL A 581 20.92 7.75 -30.81
N HIS A 582 22.19 7.62 -30.39
CA HIS A 582 22.62 6.75 -29.30
C HIS A 582 23.13 7.57 -28.10
N SER A 583 22.86 7.10 -26.88
CA SER A 583 23.39 7.71 -25.65
C SER A 583 24.92 7.70 -25.64
N ILE A 584 25.54 8.88 -25.46
CA ILE A 584 27.00 9.05 -25.41
C ILE A 584 27.52 9.01 -23.96
N THR A 585 26.70 9.42 -22.99
CA THR A 585 27.04 9.44 -21.56
C THR A 585 26.60 8.13 -20.92
N ASP A 586 27.56 7.26 -20.65
CA ASP A 586 27.35 5.94 -20.05
C ASP A 586 27.70 5.88 -18.54
N ARG A 587 28.34 6.93 -18.01
CA ARG A 587 28.74 7.05 -16.60
C ARG A 587 28.63 8.47 -16.05
N CYS A 588 28.28 8.60 -14.77
CA CYS A 588 28.28 9.84 -14.01
C CYS A 588 29.68 10.43 -13.94
N SER A 589 29.78 11.72 -14.25
CA SER A 589 31.04 12.45 -14.24
C SER A 589 30.87 13.82 -13.59
N VAL A 590 31.82 14.20 -12.72
CA VAL A 590 31.86 15.51 -12.08
C VAL A 590 32.95 16.36 -12.71
N ARG A 591 32.66 17.66 -12.91
CA ARG A 591 33.61 18.66 -13.38
C ARG A 591 33.46 19.93 -12.57
N HIS A 592 34.58 20.63 -12.37
CA HIS A 592 34.66 21.84 -11.57
C HIS A 592 35.15 23.00 -12.45
N ALA A 593 34.61 24.19 -12.21
CA ALA A 593 35.12 25.43 -12.79
C ALA A 593 34.89 26.59 -11.82
N ASP A 594 35.69 27.64 -11.95
CA ASP A 594 35.34 28.94 -11.40
C ASP A 594 34.38 29.64 -12.36
N VAL A 595 33.18 29.95 -11.87
CA VAL A 595 32.09 30.56 -12.63
C VAL A 595 31.68 31.80 -11.86
N GLU A 596 31.96 32.98 -12.42
CA GLU A 596 31.66 34.28 -11.80
C GLU A 596 32.25 34.45 -10.38
N GLY A 597 33.48 33.95 -10.17
CA GLY A 597 34.18 34.04 -8.88
C GLY A 597 33.71 33.02 -7.84
N ARG A 598 32.93 32.01 -8.26
CA ARG A 598 32.44 30.92 -7.41
C ARG A 598 32.88 29.57 -7.96
N ASN A 599 33.36 28.69 -7.09
CA ASN A 599 33.65 27.31 -7.46
C ASN A 599 32.33 26.53 -7.65
N VAL A 600 32.08 26.09 -8.87
CA VAL A 600 30.89 25.32 -9.25
C VAL A 600 31.32 23.93 -9.69
N SER A 601 30.71 22.91 -9.10
CA SER A 601 30.80 21.53 -9.55
C SER A 601 29.49 21.11 -10.21
N VAL A 602 29.58 20.55 -11.42
CA VAL A 602 28.44 19.97 -12.12
C VAL A 602 28.67 18.46 -12.24
N VAL A 603 27.69 17.68 -11.77
CA VAL A 603 27.60 16.24 -12.02
C VAL A 603 26.69 16.03 -13.22
N ASP A 604 27.28 15.60 -14.34
CA ASP A 604 26.54 15.11 -15.50
C ASP A 604 26.25 13.62 -15.31
N THR A 605 25.04 13.23 -15.63
CA THR A 605 24.50 11.90 -15.33
C THR A 605 24.04 11.25 -16.64
N PRO A 606 24.09 9.91 -16.75
CA PRO A 606 23.43 9.21 -17.84
C PRO A 606 21.94 9.60 -17.93
N GLY A 607 21.25 9.22 -19.00
CA GLY A 607 19.79 9.25 -18.99
C GLY A 607 19.30 8.47 -17.77
N PHE A 608 18.87 9.18 -16.72
CA PHE A 608 18.63 8.63 -15.39
C PHE A 608 17.61 7.47 -15.43
N PHE A 609 16.83 7.39 -16.52
CA PHE A 609 15.72 6.45 -16.75
C PHE A 609 15.61 6.02 -18.23
N ASP A 610 16.73 5.81 -18.93
CA ASP A 610 16.70 5.27 -20.29
C ASP A 610 16.25 3.80 -20.27
N THR A 611 15.16 3.44 -20.97
CA THR A 611 14.66 2.06 -21.05
C THR A 611 15.62 1.10 -21.77
N GLN A 612 16.75 1.59 -22.29
CA GLN A 612 17.81 0.77 -22.87
C GLN A 612 18.95 0.43 -21.89
N MET A 613 18.97 1.01 -20.67
CA MET A 613 20.00 0.73 -19.68
C MET A 613 19.59 -0.40 -18.74
N ASP A 614 20.53 -1.27 -18.41
CA ASP A 614 20.34 -2.36 -17.44
C ASP A 614 20.08 -1.82 -16.02
N VAL A 615 19.27 -2.55 -15.24
CA VAL A 615 18.82 -2.13 -13.90
C VAL A 615 20.01 -2.03 -12.94
N GLU A 616 20.94 -2.99 -12.99
CA GLU A 616 22.14 -2.98 -12.13
C GLU A 616 23.04 -1.78 -12.43
N LYS A 617 23.23 -1.46 -13.71
CA LYS A 617 23.99 -0.27 -14.14
C LYS A 617 23.31 1.01 -13.68
N SER A 618 21.99 1.06 -13.70
CA SER A 618 21.22 2.23 -13.25
C SER A 618 21.41 2.50 -11.76
N ILE A 619 21.33 1.45 -10.93
CA ILE A 619 21.59 1.55 -9.49
C ILE A 619 23.04 2.00 -9.21
N ALA A 620 24.01 1.44 -9.92
CA ALA A 620 25.42 1.81 -9.77
C ALA A 620 25.68 3.28 -10.13
N GLU A 621 25.07 3.80 -11.19
CA GLU A 621 25.23 5.19 -11.62
C GLU A 621 24.50 6.18 -10.71
N ILE A 622 23.34 5.80 -10.14
CA ILE A 622 22.68 6.56 -9.06
C ILE A 622 23.61 6.65 -7.85
N GLY A 623 24.14 5.53 -7.36
CA GLY A 623 25.08 5.52 -6.24
C GLY A 623 26.35 6.33 -6.51
N ARG A 624 26.88 6.26 -7.75
CA ARG A 624 28.02 7.07 -8.19
C ARG A 624 27.68 8.56 -8.20
N SER A 625 26.49 8.95 -8.65
CA SER A 625 26.05 10.34 -8.64
C SER A 625 26.05 10.90 -7.22
N VAL A 626 25.47 10.18 -6.25
CA VAL A 626 25.42 10.53 -4.82
C VAL A 626 26.82 10.65 -4.23
N TYR A 627 27.69 9.68 -4.52
CA TYR A 627 29.08 9.74 -4.07
C TYR A 627 29.80 10.99 -4.60
N LEU A 628 29.62 11.33 -5.89
CA LEU A 628 30.27 12.49 -6.50
C LEU A 628 29.74 13.84 -5.99
N SER A 629 28.45 13.95 -5.67
CA SER A 629 27.83 15.18 -5.15
C SER A 629 27.83 15.28 -3.61
N SER A 630 28.26 14.25 -2.87
CA SER A 630 28.38 14.27 -1.40
C SER A 630 29.27 15.44 -0.90
N PRO A 631 28.86 16.21 0.14
CA PRO A 631 27.83 15.88 1.15
C PRO A 631 26.38 16.05 0.68
N GLY A 632 26.17 16.59 -0.52
CA GLY A 632 24.88 16.66 -1.18
C GLY A 632 24.79 17.87 -2.11
N PRO A 633 23.96 17.84 -3.15
CA PRO A 633 23.85 18.92 -4.12
C PRO A 633 23.11 20.12 -3.54
N HIS A 634 23.49 21.30 -4.00
CA HIS A 634 22.76 22.53 -3.72
C HIS A 634 21.55 22.69 -4.64
N ALA A 635 21.64 22.18 -5.87
CA ALA A 635 20.55 22.19 -6.84
C ALA A 635 20.53 20.92 -7.70
N PHE A 636 19.33 20.41 -7.96
CA PHE A 636 19.04 19.48 -9.04
C PHE A 636 18.46 20.27 -10.22
N LEU A 637 19.05 20.11 -11.40
CA LEU A 637 18.50 20.68 -12.64
C LEU A 637 17.86 19.56 -13.44
N ILE A 638 16.55 19.64 -13.60
CA ILE A 638 15.75 18.62 -14.28
C ILE A 638 15.55 19.09 -15.72
N VAL A 639 16.27 18.48 -16.64
CA VAL A 639 16.49 18.98 -17.99
C VAL A 639 15.44 18.44 -18.96
N PHE A 640 14.73 19.35 -19.62
CA PHE A 640 13.75 19.07 -20.68
C PHE A 640 14.07 19.91 -21.92
N PRO A 641 13.95 19.37 -23.15
CA PRO A 641 14.05 20.20 -24.34
C PRO A 641 12.68 20.85 -24.66
N VAL A 642 12.67 22.12 -25.09
CA VAL A 642 11.40 22.89 -25.30
C VAL A 642 10.51 22.29 -26.39
N ASP A 643 11.06 21.52 -27.32
CA ASP A 643 10.34 20.84 -28.41
C ASP A 643 9.79 19.46 -28.00
N SER A 644 10.00 19.02 -26.75
CA SER A 644 9.43 17.78 -26.26
C SER A 644 7.93 17.95 -26.01
N ARG A 645 7.12 17.03 -26.54
CA ARG A 645 5.74 16.88 -26.06
C ARG A 645 5.83 16.30 -24.66
N VAL A 646 5.26 17.00 -23.67
CA VAL A 646 5.17 16.47 -22.30
C VAL A 646 4.33 15.19 -22.31
N THR A 647 5.01 14.05 -22.31
CA THR A 647 4.39 12.73 -22.29
C THR A 647 4.27 12.22 -20.85
N GLN A 648 3.46 11.17 -20.63
CA GLN A 648 3.34 10.49 -19.34
C GLN A 648 4.70 10.06 -18.74
N ARG A 649 5.75 9.95 -19.56
CA ARG A 649 7.13 9.61 -19.13
C ARG A 649 7.84 10.76 -18.40
N GLU A 650 7.48 12.01 -18.64
CA GLU A 650 8.13 13.15 -18.01
C GLU A 650 7.65 13.37 -16.57
N THR A 651 6.36 13.12 -16.31
CA THR A 651 5.82 13.04 -14.94
C THR A 651 6.40 11.89 -14.14
N GLN A 652 6.78 10.79 -14.79
CA GLN A 652 7.46 9.66 -14.14
C GLN A 652 8.86 10.05 -13.63
N ILE A 653 9.57 10.98 -14.28
CA ILE A 653 10.91 11.40 -13.85
C ILE A 653 10.87 12.06 -12.47
N LEU A 654 9.91 12.95 -12.20
CA LEU A 654 9.76 13.56 -10.87
C LEU A 654 9.40 12.54 -9.81
N GLN A 655 8.42 11.66 -10.09
CA GLN A 655 8.03 10.59 -9.16
C GLN A 655 9.19 9.66 -8.82
N MET A 656 10.07 9.38 -9.79
CA MET A 656 11.26 8.55 -9.57
C MET A 656 12.34 9.31 -8.78
N ILE A 657 12.55 10.61 -9.05
CA ILE A 657 13.48 11.44 -8.26
C ILE A 657 13.01 11.53 -6.80
N GLU A 658 11.70 11.73 -6.56
CA GLU A 658 11.11 11.70 -5.22
C GLU A 658 11.22 10.33 -4.55
N MET A 659 11.05 9.23 -5.30
CA MET A 659 11.22 7.88 -4.77
C MET A 659 12.66 7.59 -4.34
N LEU A 660 13.65 8.09 -5.10
CA LEU A 660 15.07 7.83 -4.85
C LEU A 660 15.65 8.73 -3.75
N PHE A 661 15.31 10.01 -3.77
CA PHE A 661 15.91 10.99 -2.88
C PHE A 661 14.95 11.36 -1.73
N GLY A 662 13.64 11.27 -1.93
CA GLY A 662 12.59 11.71 -1.00
C GLY A 662 11.96 13.02 -1.45
N GLU A 663 10.74 13.32 -1.00
CA GLU A 663 9.92 14.45 -1.46
C GLU A 663 10.61 15.83 -1.31
N ASP A 664 11.49 15.99 -0.32
CA ASP A 664 12.23 17.23 -0.09
C ASP A 664 13.21 17.60 -1.23
N VAL A 665 13.55 16.65 -2.10
CA VAL A 665 14.43 16.90 -3.26
C VAL A 665 13.86 17.95 -4.22
N LEU A 666 12.53 18.02 -4.34
CA LEU A 666 11.87 18.97 -5.24
C LEU A 666 12.02 20.41 -4.75
N LYS A 667 12.17 20.62 -3.44
CA LYS A 667 12.49 21.94 -2.86
C LYS A 667 13.85 22.46 -3.34
N HIS A 668 14.77 21.56 -3.67
CA HIS A 668 16.10 21.85 -4.22
C HIS A 668 16.19 21.64 -5.74
N SER A 669 15.06 21.55 -6.44
CA SER A 669 15.01 21.31 -7.89
C SER A 669 14.55 22.53 -8.68
N ILE A 670 15.09 22.67 -9.90
CA ILE A 670 14.71 23.66 -10.91
C ILE A 670 14.52 22.94 -12.25
N ILE A 671 13.42 23.22 -12.94
CA ILE A 671 13.18 22.74 -14.31
C ILE A 671 14.07 23.53 -15.28
N LEU A 672 14.94 22.87 -16.03
CA LEU A 672 15.81 23.50 -17.02
C LEU A 672 15.36 23.15 -18.44
N PHE A 673 14.77 24.11 -19.14
CA PHE A 673 14.45 24.00 -20.55
C PHE A 673 15.69 24.22 -21.41
N THR A 674 15.95 23.32 -22.35
CA THR A 674 17.01 23.44 -23.36
C THR A 674 16.42 23.66 -24.74
N HIS A 675 17.25 24.01 -25.71
CA HIS A 675 16.81 24.34 -27.07
C HIS A 675 15.95 25.61 -27.14
N GLY A 676 16.18 26.58 -26.26
CA GLY A 676 15.44 27.84 -26.22
C GLY A 676 15.49 28.66 -27.53
N ASP A 677 16.45 28.38 -28.41
CA ASP A 677 16.49 28.89 -29.79
C ASP A 677 15.22 28.53 -30.60
N ARG A 678 14.56 27.42 -30.26
CA ARG A 678 13.36 26.92 -30.94
C ARG A 678 12.06 27.59 -30.50
N LEU A 679 12.11 28.49 -29.52
CA LEU A 679 10.96 29.30 -29.13
C LEU A 679 10.65 30.41 -30.15
N GLU A 680 11.55 30.67 -31.13
CA GLU A 680 11.36 31.64 -32.23
C GLU A 680 10.91 33.07 -31.81
N GLY A 681 11.12 33.44 -30.55
CA GLY A 681 10.72 34.74 -29.98
C GLY A 681 9.49 34.69 -29.07
N GLU A 682 8.79 33.56 -29.01
CA GLU A 682 7.66 33.34 -28.09
C GLU A 682 8.15 33.10 -26.64
N PRO A 683 7.39 33.57 -25.63
CA PRO A 683 7.71 33.31 -24.23
C PRO A 683 7.49 31.83 -23.90
N VAL A 684 8.41 31.23 -23.13
CA VAL A 684 8.27 29.83 -22.67
C VAL A 684 7.01 29.64 -21.81
N GLU A 685 6.53 30.73 -21.21
CA GLU A 685 5.30 30.81 -20.43
C GLU A 685 4.08 30.33 -21.22
N GLU A 686 3.96 30.65 -22.52
CA GLU A 686 2.84 30.17 -23.34
C GLU A 686 2.85 28.64 -23.46
N LEU A 687 4.03 28.05 -23.67
CA LEU A 687 4.20 26.59 -23.72
C LEU A 687 3.86 25.92 -22.37
N ILE A 688 4.17 26.58 -21.26
CA ILE A 688 3.78 26.13 -19.91
C ILE A 688 2.26 26.24 -19.72
N GLU A 689 1.63 27.28 -20.25
CA GLU A 689 0.20 27.48 -20.09
C GLU A 689 -0.65 26.50 -20.89
N GLU A 690 -0.21 26.14 -22.09
CA GLU A 690 -0.87 25.17 -22.96
C GLU A 690 -0.79 23.73 -22.43
N SER A 691 0.21 23.41 -21.59
CA SER A 691 0.44 22.08 -21.05
C SER A 691 0.15 21.99 -19.56
N CYS A 692 -1.04 21.47 -19.20
CA CYS A 692 -1.42 21.23 -17.81
C CYS A 692 -0.43 20.29 -17.08
N GLY A 693 0.18 19.36 -17.82
CA GLY A 693 1.25 18.49 -17.30
C GLY A 693 2.50 19.28 -16.94
N LEU A 694 2.99 20.14 -17.83
CA LEU A 694 4.19 20.94 -17.60
C LEU A 694 4.02 21.94 -16.46
N ARG A 695 2.86 22.59 -16.42
CA ARG A 695 2.48 23.50 -15.33
C ARG A 695 2.56 22.79 -13.97
N ASN A 696 1.99 21.59 -13.87
CA ASN A 696 2.04 20.78 -12.66
C ASN A 696 3.49 20.39 -12.27
N LEU A 697 4.36 20.03 -13.23
CA LEU A 697 5.77 19.73 -12.96
C LEU A 697 6.53 20.94 -12.38
N ILE A 698 6.28 22.12 -12.95
CA ILE A 698 6.89 23.37 -12.49
C ILE A 698 6.35 23.77 -11.11
N ASP A 699 5.05 23.60 -10.87
CA ASP A 699 4.39 23.89 -9.60
C ASP A 699 4.92 22.99 -8.47
N GLN A 700 5.19 21.72 -8.75
CA GLN A 700 5.85 20.80 -7.81
C GLN A 700 7.27 21.26 -7.46
N CYS A 701 7.97 21.86 -8.42
CA CYS A 701 9.23 22.56 -8.19
C CYS A 701 9.02 24.02 -7.73
N GLY A 702 7.89 24.33 -7.08
CA GLY A 702 7.56 25.64 -6.52
C GLY A 702 7.70 26.81 -7.50
N GLY A 703 7.28 26.61 -8.75
CA GLY A 703 7.31 27.61 -9.81
C GLY A 703 8.69 27.85 -10.44
N ARG A 704 9.71 27.03 -10.11
CA ARG A 704 11.10 27.27 -10.52
C ARG A 704 11.42 26.62 -11.85
N TYR A 705 11.66 27.43 -12.87
CA TYR A 705 12.22 26.98 -14.14
C TYR A 705 13.24 27.98 -14.71
N HIS A 706 14.02 27.55 -15.69
CA HIS A 706 14.99 28.37 -16.43
C HIS A 706 15.15 27.88 -17.86
N VAL A 707 15.53 28.75 -18.80
CA VAL A 707 15.66 28.41 -20.23
C VAL A 707 17.09 28.66 -20.70
N PHE A 708 17.66 27.67 -21.38
CA PHE A 708 18.95 27.73 -22.05
C PHE A 708 18.80 27.61 -23.56
N ASN A 709 19.51 28.47 -24.27
CA ASN A 709 19.83 28.26 -25.68
C ASN A 709 21.23 27.64 -25.76
N ASN A 710 21.28 26.34 -26.06
CA ASN A 710 22.54 25.60 -26.05
C ASN A 710 23.49 25.96 -27.22
N GLU A 711 22.98 26.67 -28.24
CA GLU A 711 23.77 27.15 -29.36
C GLU A 711 24.47 28.49 -29.04
N ASP A 712 23.88 29.32 -28.17
CA ASP A 712 24.44 30.61 -27.76
C ASP A 712 25.41 30.46 -26.56
N LYS A 713 26.55 29.84 -26.84
CA LYS A 713 27.60 29.55 -25.83
C LYS A 713 28.28 30.80 -25.26
N SER A 714 28.13 31.95 -25.91
CA SER A 714 28.70 33.24 -25.50
C SER A 714 27.86 33.97 -24.46
N ASN A 715 26.57 33.66 -24.37
CA ASN A 715 25.64 34.40 -23.53
C ASN A 715 25.71 33.95 -22.07
N ARG A 716 26.52 34.70 -21.30
CA ARG A 716 26.72 34.47 -19.87
C ARG A 716 25.52 34.88 -19.02
N ASP A 717 24.63 35.74 -19.53
CA ASP A 717 23.43 36.18 -18.79
C ASP A 717 22.50 35.00 -18.48
N GLN A 718 22.44 33.99 -19.36
CA GLN A 718 21.71 32.74 -19.11
C GLN A 718 22.25 32.01 -17.88
N VAL A 719 23.58 32.02 -17.68
CA VAL A 719 24.24 31.37 -16.54
C VAL A 719 24.03 32.19 -15.28
N SER A 720 24.24 33.51 -15.34
CA SER A 720 24.04 34.41 -14.19
C SER A 720 22.59 34.33 -13.66
N GLY A 721 21.60 34.32 -14.57
CA GLY A 721 20.19 34.17 -14.21
C GLY A 721 19.86 32.83 -13.54
N LEU A 722 20.47 31.72 -14.01
CA LEU A 722 20.32 30.41 -13.37
C LEU A 722 20.93 30.39 -11.96
N LEU A 723 22.16 30.91 -11.81
CA LEU A 723 22.85 30.94 -10.52
C LEU A 723 22.09 31.78 -9.49
N GLN A 724 21.50 32.91 -9.91
CA GLN A 724 20.65 33.73 -9.05
C GLN A 724 19.39 32.99 -8.57
N LYS A 725 18.74 32.21 -9.45
CA LYS A 725 17.59 31.36 -9.09
C LYS A 725 18.00 30.27 -8.09
N ILE A 726 19.16 29.66 -8.29
CA ILE A 726 19.74 28.67 -7.36
C ILE A 726 20.02 29.31 -6.00
N ASP A 727 20.61 30.50 -5.96
CA ASP A 727 20.91 31.20 -4.70
C ASP A 727 19.64 31.53 -3.92
N THR A 728 18.61 32.01 -4.62
CA THR A 728 17.29 32.29 -4.04
C THR A 728 16.65 31.02 -3.47
N MET A 729 16.77 29.90 -4.19
CA MET A 729 16.27 28.60 -3.74
C MET A 729 17.01 28.11 -2.49
N ILE A 730 18.34 28.18 -2.48
CA ILE A 730 19.18 27.78 -1.33
C ILE A 730 18.81 28.61 -0.09
N GLN A 731 18.66 29.93 -0.24
CA GLN A 731 18.26 30.81 0.86
C GLN A 731 16.88 30.45 1.42
N LYS A 732 15.90 30.18 0.55
CA LYS A 732 14.56 29.72 0.97
C LYS A 732 14.60 28.37 1.70
N ASN A 733 15.57 27.52 1.37
CA ASN A 733 15.78 26.22 2.02
C ASN A 733 16.75 26.28 3.22
N GLY A 734 16.99 27.46 3.80
CA GLY A 734 17.77 27.60 5.03
C GLY A 734 19.29 27.68 4.82
N GLY A 735 19.76 27.88 3.59
CA GLY A 735 21.16 28.17 3.27
C GLY A 735 22.04 26.93 3.04
N GLY A 736 21.49 25.72 3.23
CA GLY A 736 22.23 24.46 3.11
C GLY A 736 22.07 23.76 1.75
N HIS A 737 22.85 22.70 1.57
CA HIS A 737 22.66 21.73 0.49
C HIS A 737 21.61 20.69 0.87
N TYR A 738 21.06 20.02 -0.14
CA TYR A 738 20.15 18.91 0.04
C TYR A 738 20.88 17.69 0.63
N THR A 739 20.25 16.99 1.58
CA THR A 739 20.76 15.74 2.16
C THR A 739 19.63 14.74 2.39
N CYS A 740 19.96 13.45 2.32
CA CYS A 740 19.12 12.32 2.70
C CYS A 740 20.04 11.18 3.20
N GLU A 741 19.47 10.06 3.64
CA GLU A 741 20.24 8.91 4.17
C GLU A 741 21.40 8.48 3.26
N MET A 742 21.16 8.40 1.95
CA MET A 742 22.20 8.04 0.97
C MET A 742 23.38 9.02 0.95
N TYR A 743 23.13 10.32 1.14
CA TYR A 743 24.18 11.34 1.17
C TYR A 743 24.96 11.34 2.50
N GLU A 744 24.28 11.05 3.61
CA GLU A 744 24.92 10.88 4.92
C GLU A 744 25.88 9.67 4.91
N GLU A 745 25.45 8.54 4.33
CA GLU A 745 26.31 7.35 4.17
C GLU A 745 27.50 7.63 3.24
N ALA A 746 27.26 8.26 2.08
CA ALA A 746 28.33 8.61 1.16
C ALA A 746 29.36 9.57 1.80
N LEU A 747 28.92 10.47 2.68
CA LEU A 747 29.78 11.36 3.43
C LEU A 747 30.65 10.58 4.44
N ARG A 748 30.08 9.61 5.17
CA ARG A 748 30.83 8.73 6.08
C ARG A 748 31.91 7.96 5.32
N LEU A 749 31.55 7.33 4.20
CA LEU A 749 32.48 6.58 3.36
C LEU A 749 33.62 7.46 2.79
N LYS A 750 33.34 8.71 2.42
CA LYS A 750 34.38 9.67 1.99
C LYS A 750 35.34 10.01 3.13
N GLN A 751 34.81 10.22 4.34
CA GLN A 751 35.62 10.54 5.51
C GLN A 751 36.51 9.36 5.94
N GLU A 752 36.00 8.13 5.88
CA GLU A 752 36.77 6.91 6.17
C GLU A 752 37.92 6.73 5.18
N ARG A 753 37.65 6.81 3.87
CA ARG A 753 38.70 6.70 2.84
C ARG A 753 39.78 7.79 2.99
N GLN A 754 39.39 9.02 3.33
CA GLN A 754 40.36 10.10 3.58
C GLN A 754 41.27 9.79 4.78
N ARG A 755 40.73 9.20 5.84
CA ARG A 755 41.54 8.77 7.00
C ARG A 755 42.50 7.66 6.61
N GLU A 756 42.05 6.66 5.86
CA GLU A 756 42.91 5.56 5.36
C GLU A 756 44.02 6.07 4.43
N GLU A 757 43.72 7.01 3.52
CA GLU A 757 44.71 7.62 2.63
C GLU A 757 45.74 8.48 3.40
N GLU A 758 45.30 9.23 4.42
CA GLU A 758 46.19 9.98 5.30
C GLU A 758 47.07 9.05 6.15
N GLU A 759 46.53 7.92 6.61
CA GLU A 759 47.27 6.91 7.38
C GLU A 759 48.31 6.21 6.51
N MET A 760 47.95 5.78 5.29
CA MET A 760 48.90 5.25 4.31
C MET A 760 50.00 6.26 3.93
N LYS A 761 49.65 7.55 3.78
CA LYS A 761 50.65 8.60 3.54
C LYS A 761 51.61 8.76 4.71
N ARG A 762 51.10 8.71 5.95
CA ARG A 762 51.94 8.78 7.16
C ARG A 762 52.84 7.55 7.32
N GLU A 763 52.39 6.35 6.90
CA GLU A 763 53.24 5.15 6.88
C GLU A 763 54.31 5.23 5.80
N THR A 764 53.95 5.63 4.57
CA THR A 764 54.95 5.80 3.49
C THR A 764 55.94 6.94 3.72
N GLU A 765 55.58 7.97 4.51
CA GLU A 765 56.51 9.00 4.99
C GLU A 765 57.36 8.56 6.20
N ARG A 766 56.97 7.52 6.94
CA ARG A 766 57.78 6.91 8.01
C ARG A 766 58.77 5.87 7.48
N ASP A 767 58.44 5.21 6.37
CA ASP A 767 59.28 4.23 5.69
C ASP A 767 60.29 4.85 4.69
N ARG A 768 60.24 6.17 4.49
CA ARG A 768 61.22 6.97 3.74
C ARG A 768 62.12 7.75 4.67
#